data_AF-A0A409XL84-F1
#
_entry.id   AF-A0A409XL84-F1
#
_cell.length_a   1.000
_cell.length_b   1.000
_cell.length_c   1.000
_cell.angle_alpha   90.00
_cell.angle_beta   90.00
_cell.angle_gamma   90.00
#
_symmetry.space_group_name_H-M   'P 1'
#
loop_
_entity.id
_entity.type
_entity.pdbx_description
1 polymer ?
#
loop_
_entity_poly.entity_id
_entity_poly.type
_entity_poly.pdbx_seq_one_letter_code
_entity_poly.pdbx_strand_id
1 'polypeptide(L)'
;MSIKVLFDTQWRNWLRLRRSRPVLRNLVYGTIVFLALYILINISVPKNFRLSFLPHNTHFSEEDGVSSVAWNDRAEKVKQAFKHAYGGYARYAAPEDELRPLTNTGVNIFNGWGATAFDTLDTMLIMNLEEEYQHALDVVRKADFSTAQPHLVPFFETIIRYLGGLLSAYALSQDAILLERSEELVSRLDPIFDTPTGMPYFSVDPKTGEHWGPDIGVLAEIASLQMEYAYLAKLTGKVEHFNRSESVMNALSSADLKYTSGMLPVKWNITSGEIHNYHLSVGAQADSAHEYLLKLYLLTGKTDKRSIEMYIRATTYIITNLLYLSPTRNLLYVTDTNSGTFDQRDSPSHVLEHLSCFFPGLLALGARTLALDNLAEMGIDFEALGSETVYGLGGEGYAKIRGYNLKELHIWAAQGLGQTCWATYADQPTGLGPEEILMQTSIGKKTWEGGTWSHRPVSYLWIDAVEKWRQSGGRGAVPGMTDPKPVVSSKDRDYTIRKSSYLLRPETIESMYLLWKVSGDEKWRMRGWRIFEAIEREAKTASGYASVVSVDVSAGPKRDSMPSYFLAETSVRFIVFDQHADIIAQHQLEFPQYYPHPGWHEHDADEIKQHADQCIEGAISELEKAGWSKDSVKAIGITNQRETTISWSRKTGKPLCKAIVWTDSRTKHTVAHYEAKLQSTGIQVSPGVWKKGAEGVEALRRITGLPLSTYFSGIKLRWMIDNYPEVQESHEADDLLFGTVESWVAYNLLGGVEKNIHIGEVTNASRTLLLNMSTLKWEDSLLEFFGFRKSILPKLVSTSEVYGDIAYGPLKGVPIGGLVGDQQAALIGNKCLNQGEAKCTYGTGAFLLFCTGEEIVKSTHGLLSTIAYQAGPDSKPVYALEGSIAVAGSAIKWLRDTMKIINSASEINTLAAQEPDSGGLYFVTAFSGLLAPYWDPGAAGVLIGISQYTNPSHIARATLEANAFQTRAVIESMKLDSGNDLKHLKVDGGMTNGDLAMEVLADIGGFEVVRPEMRESTALGAALCAGAAIKAFGWDLSNPESLAQVNTKGTRVFTPAEAQAERESKWKFWQKAVERSRSWDEGVDA
;
A
#
# COMPACT_ATOMS: atom_id res chain seq x y z
N MET A 1 -16.69 70.70 -42.64
CA MET A 1 -17.49 71.75 -41.98
C MET A 1 -18.56 71.06 -41.11
N SER A 2 -18.62 71.38 -39.81
CA SER A 2 -19.69 71.02 -38.84
C SER A 2 -20.30 69.60 -38.85
N ILE A 3 -19.86 68.74 -37.92
CA ILE A 3 -20.48 67.44 -37.57
C ILE A 3 -21.93 67.56 -37.04
N LYS A 4 -22.40 68.77 -36.71
CA LYS A 4 -23.74 69.04 -36.12
C LYS A 4 -24.96 68.65 -36.97
N VAL A 5 -24.82 68.33 -38.26
CA VAL A 5 -25.96 68.06 -39.16
C VAL A 5 -26.37 66.57 -39.21
N LEU A 6 -25.47 65.64 -38.85
CA LEU A 6 -25.73 64.19 -38.92
C LEU A 6 -26.51 63.61 -37.73
N PHE A 7 -26.52 64.29 -36.57
CA PHE A 7 -27.11 63.74 -35.34
C PHE A 7 -28.63 64.00 -35.20
N ASP A 8 -29.14 65.18 -35.56
CA ASP A 8 -30.57 65.53 -35.35
C ASP A 8 -31.50 64.69 -36.27
N THR A 9 -31.05 64.37 -37.49
CA THR A 9 -31.81 63.53 -38.44
C THR A 9 -31.93 62.08 -38.01
N GLN A 10 -30.89 61.47 -37.41
CA GLN A 10 -31.00 60.12 -36.85
C GLN A 10 -31.85 60.09 -35.58
N TRP A 11 -31.67 61.05 -34.66
CA TRP A 11 -32.38 61.08 -33.38
C TRP A 11 -33.91 61.24 -33.54
N ARG A 12 -34.35 62.10 -34.46
CA ARG A 12 -35.79 62.27 -34.77
C ARG A 12 -36.43 61.02 -35.38
N ASN A 13 -35.68 60.26 -36.19
CA ASN A 13 -36.17 59.00 -36.75
C ASN A 13 -36.26 57.90 -35.67
N TRP A 14 -35.28 57.82 -34.76
CA TRP A 14 -35.32 56.90 -33.62
C TRP A 14 -36.52 57.14 -32.70
N LEU A 15 -36.83 58.41 -32.40
CA LEU A 15 -38.00 58.78 -31.59
C LEU A 15 -39.35 58.51 -32.30
N ARG A 16 -39.42 58.58 -33.64
CA ARG A 16 -40.62 58.18 -34.40
C ARG A 16 -40.86 56.67 -34.35
N LEU A 17 -39.81 55.85 -34.45
CA LEU A 17 -39.90 54.38 -34.30
C LEU A 17 -40.44 53.95 -32.93
N ARG A 18 -40.18 54.74 -31.87
CA ARG A 18 -40.61 54.42 -30.49
C ARG A 18 -42.10 54.65 -30.20
N ARG A 19 -42.88 55.24 -31.13
CA ARG A 19 -44.34 55.47 -30.97
C ARG A 19 -45.25 54.43 -31.65
N SER A 20 -44.75 53.59 -32.56
CA SER A 20 -45.59 52.71 -33.40
C SER A 20 -45.49 51.21 -33.10
N ARG A 21 -44.64 50.78 -32.15
CA ARG A 21 -44.47 49.34 -31.79
C ARG A 21 -44.42 49.14 -30.27
N PRO A 22 -45.54 48.82 -29.59
CA PRO A 22 -45.56 48.63 -28.14
C PRO A 22 -44.67 47.47 -27.67
N VAL A 23 -44.52 46.43 -28.48
CA VAL A 23 -43.61 45.30 -28.23
C VAL A 23 -42.18 45.79 -27.96
N LEU A 24 -41.62 46.64 -28.82
CA LEU A 24 -40.23 47.13 -28.68
C LEU A 24 -40.05 47.99 -27.42
N ARG A 25 -41.07 48.77 -27.05
CA ARG A 25 -41.07 49.56 -25.80
C ARG A 25 -41.06 48.65 -24.57
N ASN A 26 -41.89 47.61 -24.57
CA ASN A 26 -41.97 46.66 -23.47
C ASN A 26 -40.70 45.82 -23.36
N LEU A 27 -40.07 45.46 -24.50
CA LEU A 27 -38.78 44.77 -24.56
C LEU A 27 -37.68 45.60 -23.87
N VAL A 28 -37.53 46.88 -24.23
CA VAL A 28 -36.53 47.78 -23.61
C VAL A 28 -36.76 47.94 -22.11
N TYR A 29 -38.00 48.10 -21.64
CA TYR A 29 -38.27 48.16 -20.20
C TYR A 29 -38.01 46.81 -19.51
N GLY A 30 -38.33 45.68 -20.14
CA GLY A 30 -38.01 44.34 -19.65
C GLY A 30 -36.50 44.14 -19.48
N THR A 31 -35.68 44.54 -20.46
CA THR A 31 -34.21 44.46 -20.37
C THR A 31 -33.66 45.32 -19.24
N ILE A 32 -34.19 46.53 -19.02
CA ILE A 32 -33.77 47.42 -17.93
C ILE A 32 -34.14 46.82 -16.56
N VAL A 33 -35.36 46.30 -16.41
CA VAL A 33 -35.80 45.65 -15.16
C VAL A 33 -35.01 44.36 -14.89
N PHE A 34 -34.72 43.57 -15.94
CA PHE A 34 -33.88 42.38 -15.83
C PHE A 34 -32.45 42.71 -15.42
N LEU A 35 -31.83 43.75 -15.99
CA LEU A 35 -30.50 44.22 -15.57
C LEU A 35 -30.50 44.73 -14.13
N ALA A 36 -31.52 45.48 -13.70
CA ALA A 36 -31.64 45.95 -12.32
C ALA A 36 -31.78 44.79 -11.32
N LEU A 37 -32.64 43.79 -11.63
CA LEU A 37 -32.79 42.58 -10.83
C LEU A 37 -31.51 41.74 -10.82
N TYR A 38 -30.85 41.57 -11.97
CA TYR A 38 -29.58 40.86 -12.07
C TYR A 38 -28.49 41.51 -11.22
N ILE A 39 -28.37 42.84 -11.24
CA ILE A 39 -27.41 43.58 -10.41
C ILE A 39 -27.75 43.43 -8.91
N LEU A 40 -29.02 43.57 -8.53
CA LEU A 40 -29.48 43.36 -7.14
C LEU A 40 -29.17 41.93 -6.66
N ILE A 41 -29.50 40.90 -7.43
CA ILE A 41 -29.18 39.50 -7.11
C ILE A 41 -27.67 39.29 -6.97
N ASN A 42 -26.85 39.86 -7.87
CA ASN A 42 -25.40 39.73 -7.82
C ASN A 42 -24.73 40.44 -6.62
N ILE A 43 -25.42 41.41 -5.99
CA ILE A 43 -24.95 42.13 -4.80
C ILE A 43 -25.51 41.53 -3.51
N SER A 44 -26.77 41.10 -3.50
CA SER A 44 -27.49 40.63 -2.29
C SER A 44 -27.36 39.13 -2.02
N VAL A 45 -26.92 38.32 -3.00
CA VAL A 45 -26.77 36.87 -2.84
C VAL A 45 -25.28 36.50 -2.71
N PRO A 46 -24.87 35.71 -1.69
CA PRO A 46 -23.50 35.21 -1.58
C PRO A 46 -23.05 34.47 -2.84
N LYS A 47 -21.74 34.53 -3.16
CA LYS A 47 -21.17 33.95 -4.40
C LYS A 47 -21.61 32.50 -4.67
N ASN A 48 -21.78 31.72 -3.62
CA ASN A 48 -22.10 30.28 -3.64
C ASN A 48 -23.51 29.94 -4.19
N PHE A 49 -24.38 30.93 -4.46
CA PHE A 49 -25.77 30.70 -4.90
C PHE A 49 -26.11 31.27 -6.30
N ARG A 50 -25.11 31.61 -7.12
CA ARG A 50 -25.31 32.14 -8.47
C ARG A 50 -25.57 31.03 -9.51
N LEU A 51 -26.83 30.79 -9.88
CA LEU A 51 -27.15 29.95 -11.05
C LEU A 51 -26.70 30.62 -12.36
N SER A 52 -25.84 29.94 -13.12
CA SER A 52 -25.40 30.33 -14.47
C SER A 52 -26.30 29.69 -15.55
N PHE A 53 -27.23 30.46 -16.11
CA PHE A 53 -28.08 30.03 -17.24
C PHE A 53 -27.38 30.10 -18.62
N LEU A 54 -26.06 29.92 -18.66
CA LEU A 54 -25.26 29.82 -19.87
C LEU A 54 -24.32 28.60 -19.75
N PRO A 55 -24.23 27.73 -20.77
CA PRO A 55 -23.30 26.62 -20.74
C PRO A 55 -21.87 27.16 -20.65
N HIS A 56 -21.09 26.63 -19.70
CA HIS A 56 -19.66 26.91 -19.65
C HIS A 56 -18.96 26.13 -20.77
N ASN A 57 -18.61 26.83 -21.85
CA ASN A 57 -17.57 26.36 -22.77
C ASN A 57 -16.24 26.33 -22.01
N THR A 58 -15.92 25.19 -21.38
CA THR A 58 -14.60 24.90 -20.83
C THR A 58 -13.62 24.70 -21.97
N HIS A 59 -13.14 25.80 -22.56
CA HIS A 59 -11.93 25.77 -23.36
C HIS A 59 -10.78 25.37 -22.44
N PHE A 60 -10.37 24.11 -22.50
CA PHE A 60 -9.20 23.60 -21.79
C PHE A 60 -7.95 24.30 -22.33
N SER A 61 -7.40 25.25 -21.59
CA SER A 61 -6.08 25.79 -21.84
C SER A 61 -5.01 24.75 -21.48
N GLU A 62 -4.09 24.51 -22.40
CA GLU A 62 -2.83 23.84 -22.15
C GLU A 62 -1.78 24.92 -21.86
N GLU A 63 -1.55 25.22 -20.58
CA GLU A 63 -0.47 26.13 -20.18
C GLU A 63 0.02 25.81 -18.76
N ASP A 64 1.34 25.81 -18.62
CA ASP A 64 2.21 25.75 -17.43
C ASP A 64 2.12 24.59 -16.42
N GLY A 65 3.32 24.24 -15.92
CA GLY A 65 3.55 23.11 -15.02
C GLY A 65 3.07 23.36 -13.58
N VAL A 66 2.33 22.40 -13.03
CA VAL A 66 1.79 22.47 -11.67
C VAL A 66 2.88 22.19 -10.63
N SER A 67 2.99 23.06 -9.62
CA SER A 67 3.95 22.90 -8.53
C SER A 67 3.62 21.73 -7.61
N SER A 68 4.62 21.18 -6.93
CA SER A 68 4.43 20.11 -5.93
C SER A 68 3.44 20.49 -4.82
N VAL A 69 3.48 21.74 -4.34
CA VAL A 69 2.53 22.28 -3.35
C VAL A 69 1.08 22.11 -3.83
N ALA A 70 0.81 22.44 -5.09
CA ALA A 70 -0.52 22.29 -5.68
C ALA A 70 -0.94 20.83 -5.93
N TRP A 71 -0.04 19.85 -5.77
CA TRP A 71 -0.38 18.42 -5.75
C TRP A 71 -0.73 17.90 -4.35
N ASN A 72 -0.15 18.45 -3.29
CA ASN A 72 -0.54 18.12 -1.90
C ASN A 72 -1.97 18.61 -1.61
N ASP A 73 -2.27 19.84 -2.03
CA ASP A 73 -3.63 20.43 -2.07
C ASP A 73 -4.67 19.57 -2.83
N ARG A 74 -4.22 18.67 -3.70
CA ARG A 74 -5.06 17.78 -4.51
C ARG A 74 -5.25 16.43 -3.83
N ALA A 75 -4.19 15.86 -3.27
CA ALA A 75 -4.26 14.64 -2.47
C ALA A 75 -5.23 14.80 -1.28
N GLU A 76 -5.16 15.92 -0.56
CA GLU A 76 -6.08 16.19 0.55
C GLU A 76 -7.55 16.29 0.08
N LYS A 77 -7.81 16.82 -1.12
CA LYS A 77 -9.18 16.83 -1.69
C LYS A 77 -9.69 15.42 -2.01
N VAL A 78 -8.80 14.50 -2.41
CA VAL A 78 -9.15 13.08 -2.59
C VAL A 78 -9.46 12.43 -1.22
N LYS A 79 -8.63 12.67 -0.19
CA LYS A 79 -8.87 12.22 1.20
C LYS A 79 -10.22 12.72 1.76
N GLN A 80 -10.53 14.00 1.55
CA GLN A 80 -11.84 14.56 1.95
C GLN A 80 -13.00 14.02 1.09
N ALA A 81 -12.76 13.69 -0.18
CA ALA A 81 -13.75 13.02 -1.00
C ALA A 81 -14.04 11.59 -0.52
N PHE A 82 -13.02 10.84 -0.09
CA PHE A 82 -13.16 9.55 0.58
C PHE A 82 -13.99 9.66 1.85
N LYS A 83 -13.61 10.54 2.80
CA LYS A 83 -14.32 10.65 4.09
C LYS A 83 -15.80 11.00 3.88
N HIS A 84 -16.13 11.77 2.84
CA HIS A 84 -17.51 12.02 2.42
C HIS A 84 -18.23 10.78 1.88
N ALA A 85 -17.58 9.96 1.05
CA ALA A 85 -18.14 8.69 0.55
C ALA A 85 -18.37 7.68 1.68
N TYR A 86 -17.29 7.33 2.39
CA TYR A 86 -17.35 6.28 3.40
C TYR A 86 -18.18 6.69 4.63
N GLY A 87 -18.07 7.94 5.08
CA GLY A 87 -18.85 8.46 6.21
C GLY A 87 -20.37 8.53 5.93
N GLY A 88 -20.78 8.48 4.66
CA GLY A 88 -22.17 8.28 4.26
C GLY A 88 -22.57 6.81 4.15
N TYR A 89 -21.70 5.96 3.58
CA TYR A 89 -21.89 4.51 3.56
C TYR A 89 -22.07 3.95 4.98
N ALA A 90 -21.12 4.24 5.88
CA ALA A 90 -21.14 3.83 7.29
C ALA A 90 -22.40 4.28 8.05
N ARG A 91 -23.07 5.34 7.60
CA ARG A 91 -24.27 5.91 8.25
C ARG A 91 -25.58 5.39 7.68
N TYR A 92 -25.62 5.02 6.40
CA TYR A 92 -26.86 4.79 5.66
C TYR A 92 -26.94 3.43 4.96
N ALA A 93 -25.84 2.68 4.92
CA ALA A 93 -25.68 1.49 4.08
C ALA A 93 -24.71 0.42 4.63
N ALA A 94 -24.18 0.55 5.84
CA ALA A 94 -23.43 -0.52 6.49
C ALA A 94 -24.37 -1.33 7.41
N PRO A 95 -24.39 -2.68 7.34
CA PRO A 95 -23.45 -3.56 6.65
C PRO A 95 -23.92 -4.06 5.26
N GLU A 96 -24.86 -3.38 4.59
CA GLU A 96 -25.19 -3.71 3.20
C GLU A 96 -24.01 -3.46 2.23
N ASP A 97 -24.01 -4.06 1.04
CA ASP A 97 -22.80 -4.05 0.18
C ASP A 97 -22.41 -2.67 -0.37
N GLU A 98 -23.39 -1.89 -0.83
CA GLU A 98 -23.19 -0.57 -1.44
C GLU A 98 -24.14 0.50 -0.90
N LEU A 99 -23.73 1.77 -0.97
CA LEU A 99 -24.58 2.92 -0.70
C LEU A 99 -25.44 3.30 -1.92
N ARG A 100 -26.70 3.64 -1.66
CA ARG A 100 -27.57 4.43 -2.55
C ARG A 100 -27.53 5.92 -2.17
N PRO A 101 -26.72 6.76 -2.85
CA PRO A 101 -26.36 8.10 -2.39
C PRO A 101 -27.38 9.19 -2.75
N LEU A 102 -28.55 8.83 -3.30
CA LEU A 102 -29.69 9.73 -3.52
C LEU A 102 -30.86 9.41 -2.58
N THR A 103 -31.08 8.14 -2.23
CA THR A 103 -32.12 7.72 -1.28
C THR A 103 -31.62 7.53 0.16
N ASN A 104 -30.30 7.43 0.36
CA ASN A 104 -29.65 7.13 1.65
C ASN A 104 -30.09 5.77 2.23
N THR A 105 -29.96 4.71 1.42
CA THR A 105 -30.16 3.32 1.87
C THR A 105 -28.98 2.43 1.48
N GLY A 106 -28.84 1.30 2.15
CA GLY A 106 -28.02 0.19 1.65
C GLY A 106 -28.62 -0.50 0.43
N VAL A 107 -27.79 -1.30 -0.24
CA VAL A 107 -28.23 -2.35 -1.17
C VAL A 107 -27.22 -3.50 -1.16
N ASN A 108 -27.74 -4.73 -1.12
CA ASN A 108 -26.96 -5.94 -1.36
C ASN A 108 -27.07 -6.30 -2.83
N ILE A 109 -25.96 -6.21 -3.56
CA ILE A 109 -25.86 -6.65 -4.97
C ILE A 109 -24.86 -7.79 -5.16
N PHE A 110 -24.05 -8.10 -4.14
CA PHE A 110 -23.10 -9.21 -4.15
C PHE A 110 -23.53 -10.25 -3.12
N ASN A 111 -23.17 -10.06 -1.85
CA ASN A 111 -23.27 -11.10 -0.82
C ASN A 111 -24.09 -10.64 0.40
N GLY A 112 -24.30 -9.33 0.59
CA GLY A 112 -24.91 -8.75 1.78
C GLY A 112 -24.02 -8.79 3.01
N TRP A 113 -22.71 -8.67 2.81
CA TRP A 113 -21.68 -8.70 3.86
C TRP A 113 -20.94 -7.37 4.01
N GLY A 114 -21.25 -6.38 3.17
CA GLY A 114 -20.66 -5.05 3.24
C GLY A 114 -19.46 -4.88 2.32
N ALA A 115 -19.57 -5.23 1.03
CA ALA A 115 -18.50 -5.10 0.03
C ALA A 115 -17.69 -3.80 0.16
N THR A 116 -18.37 -2.64 0.28
CA THR A 116 -17.72 -1.34 0.48
C THR A 116 -16.86 -1.27 1.73
N ALA A 117 -17.18 -1.99 2.81
CA ALA A 117 -16.30 -2.07 3.99
C ALA A 117 -15.10 -3.02 3.81
N PHE A 118 -15.12 -3.93 2.82
CA PHE A 118 -14.01 -4.84 2.54
C PHE A 118 -13.04 -4.24 1.52
N ASP A 119 -13.56 -3.68 0.42
CA ASP A 119 -12.78 -2.99 -0.63
C ASP A 119 -11.96 -1.82 -0.09
N THR A 120 -12.36 -1.22 1.03
CA THR A 120 -11.74 -0.02 1.59
C THR A 120 -10.67 -0.26 2.65
N LEU A 121 -10.45 -1.50 3.07
CA LEU A 121 -9.60 -1.80 4.23
C LEU A 121 -8.16 -1.33 3.99
N ASP A 122 -7.65 -1.45 2.77
CA ASP A 122 -6.34 -0.90 2.39
C ASP A 122 -6.40 0.62 2.15
N THR A 123 -7.52 1.19 1.71
CA THR A 123 -7.60 2.64 1.47
C THR A 123 -7.64 3.45 2.75
N MET A 124 -8.23 2.88 3.80
CA MET A 124 -8.23 3.49 5.12
C MET A 124 -6.86 3.39 5.78
N LEU A 125 -5.98 2.56 5.20
CA LEU A 125 -4.58 2.91 5.04
C LEU A 125 -4.47 4.12 4.07
N ILE A 126 -4.15 4.15 2.74
CA ILE A 126 -3.54 5.40 2.11
C ILE A 126 -4.16 6.79 2.37
N MET A 127 -5.42 6.89 2.72
CA MET A 127 -5.99 8.20 3.07
C MET A 127 -5.78 8.55 4.55
N ASN A 128 -5.15 7.65 5.32
CA ASN A 128 -4.88 7.56 6.74
C ASN A 128 -6.10 7.89 7.59
N LEU A 129 -6.96 6.89 7.71
CA LEU A 129 -8.33 7.01 8.16
C LEU A 129 -8.64 5.92 9.19
N GLU A 130 -7.84 5.84 10.25
CA GLU A 130 -7.94 4.82 11.31
C GLU A 130 -9.36 4.72 11.93
N GLU A 131 -10.09 5.84 12.04
CA GLU A 131 -11.49 5.85 12.50
C GLU A 131 -12.41 5.08 11.53
N GLU A 132 -12.28 5.36 10.24
CA GLU A 132 -12.98 4.63 9.18
C GLU A 132 -12.51 3.18 9.07
N TYR A 133 -11.20 2.91 9.24
CA TYR A 133 -10.60 1.57 9.24
C TYR A 133 -11.18 0.70 10.34
N GLN A 134 -11.22 1.17 11.59
CA GLN A 134 -11.78 0.37 12.69
C GLN A 134 -13.29 0.14 12.55
N HIS A 135 -14.03 1.06 11.91
CA HIS A 135 -15.43 0.84 11.55
C HIS A 135 -15.58 -0.24 10.47
N ALA A 136 -14.78 -0.18 9.41
CA ALA A 136 -14.76 -1.21 8.36
C ALA A 136 -14.37 -2.58 8.92
N LEU A 137 -13.34 -2.62 9.77
CA LEU A 137 -12.85 -3.82 10.43
C LEU A 137 -13.86 -4.41 11.43
N ASP A 138 -14.75 -3.58 12.00
CA ASP A 138 -15.91 -4.04 12.78
C ASP A 138 -17.01 -4.67 11.92
N VAL A 139 -17.23 -4.19 10.68
CA VAL A 139 -18.09 -4.89 9.70
C VAL A 139 -17.47 -6.23 9.30
N VAL A 140 -16.17 -6.27 9.01
CA VAL A 140 -15.42 -7.51 8.67
C VAL A 140 -15.53 -8.57 9.77
N ARG A 141 -15.41 -8.17 11.05
CA ARG A 141 -15.56 -9.05 12.23
C ARG A 141 -17.00 -9.56 12.42
N LYS A 142 -18.00 -8.89 11.84
CA LYS A 142 -19.44 -9.17 12.06
C LYS A 142 -20.13 -9.85 10.88
N ALA A 143 -19.51 -9.92 9.71
CA ALA A 143 -20.05 -10.64 8.57
C ALA A 143 -20.26 -12.13 8.93
N ASP A 144 -21.36 -12.73 8.48
CA ASP A 144 -21.57 -14.18 8.55
C ASP A 144 -21.43 -14.76 7.15
N PHE A 145 -20.26 -15.34 6.84
CA PHE A 145 -20.03 -15.94 5.53
C PHE A 145 -20.88 -17.20 5.27
N SER A 146 -21.69 -17.66 6.23
CA SER A 146 -22.69 -18.72 6.03
C SER A 146 -24.12 -18.20 5.82
N THR A 147 -24.37 -16.88 5.89
CA THR A 147 -25.66 -16.29 5.49
C THR A 147 -25.46 -15.12 4.54
N ALA A 148 -25.58 -15.40 3.25
CA ALA A 148 -25.55 -14.41 2.18
C ALA A 148 -26.97 -13.97 1.76
N GLN A 149 -27.08 -12.75 1.22
CA GLN A 149 -28.30 -12.23 0.61
C GLN A 149 -27.96 -11.53 -0.72
N PRO A 150 -28.12 -12.18 -1.89
CA PRO A 150 -28.69 -13.52 -2.13
C PRO A 150 -27.87 -14.69 -1.54
N HIS A 151 -28.51 -15.86 -1.37
CA HIS A 151 -27.91 -17.04 -0.73
C HIS A 151 -26.77 -17.69 -1.54
N LEU A 152 -26.85 -17.63 -2.88
CA LEU A 152 -25.74 -17.94 -3.78
C LEU A 152 -24.85 -16.69 -3.92
N VAL A 153 -23.56 -16.80 -3.57
CA VAL A 153 -22.59 -15.70 -3.75
C VAL A 153 -21.83 -15.85 -5.08
N PRO A 154 -21.71 -14.77 -5.89
CA PRO A 154 -20.90 -14.78 -7.11
C PRO A 154 -19.41 -14.92 -6.78
N PHE A 155 -18.76 -15.98 -7.26
CA PHE A 155 -17.38 -16.31 -6.87
C PHE A 155 -16.39 -15.20 -7.25
N PHE A 156 -16.31 -14.86 -8.53
CA PHE A 156 -15.45 -13.80 -9.06
C PHE A 156 -15.56 -12.48 -8.30
N GLU A 157 -16.79 -11.97 -8.18
CA GLU A 157 -17.08 -10.69 -7.53
C GLU A 157 -16.73 -10.74 -6.03
N THR A 158 -16.79 -11.93 -5.41
CA THR A 158 -16.39 -12.16 -4.02
C THR A 158 -14.87 -12.19 -3.84
N ILE A 159 -14.15 -12.84 -4.75
CA ILE A 159 -12.70 -12.97 -4.68
C ILE A 159 -12.01 -11.62 -4.85
N ILE A 160 -12.31 -10.87 -5.92
CA ILE A 160 -11.60 -9.62 -6.21
C ILE A 160 -11.86 -8.50 -5.18
N ARG A 161 -12.99 -8.58 -4.45
CA ARG A 161 -13.41 -7.60 -3.43
C ARG A 161 -13.07 -8.03 -2.02
N TYR A 162 -13.75 -9.08 -1.53
CA TYR A 162 -13.62 -9.49 -0.14
C TYR A 162 -12.28 -10.17 0.09
N LEU A 163 -11.91 -11.18 -0.73
CA LEU A 163 -10.59 -11.83 -0.55
C LEU A 163 -9.44 -10.87 -0.93
N GLY A 164 -9.60 -10.11 -2.01
CA GLY A 164 -8.67 -9.07 -2.45
C GLY A 164 -8.41 -8.02 -1.36
N GLY A 165 -9.44 -7.33 -0.89
CA GLY A 165 -9.37 -6.29 0.15
C GLY A 165 -8.92 -6.79 1.52
N LEU A 166 -9.26 -8.03 1.89
CA LEU A 166 -8.71 -8.67 3.09
C LEU A 166 -7.20 -8.94 2.93
N LEU A 167 -6.76 -9.51 1.81
CA LEU A 167 -5.36 -9.86 1.58
C LEU A 167 -4.48 -8.64 1.34
N SER A 168 -4.97 -7.60 0.66
CA SER A 168 -4.26 -6.33 0.50
C SER A 168 -4.11 -5.65 1.85
N ALA A 169 -5.21 -5.40 2.58
CA ALA A 169 -5.12 -4.80 3.91
C ALA A 169 -4.32 -5.67 4.90
N TYR A 170 -4.27 -7.00 4.72
CA TYR A 170 -3.39 -7.88 5.50
C TYR A 170 -1.92 -7.64 5.17
N ALA A 171 -1.54 -7.58 3.89
CA ALA A 171 -0.17 -7.32 3.47
C ALA A 171 0.39 -6.03 4.12
N LEU A 172 -0.49 -5.04 4.32
CA LEU A 172 -0.15 -3.69 4.74
C LEU A 172 -0.25 -3.46 6.25
N SER A 173 -1.34 -3.93 6.90
CA SER A 173 -1.54 -3.80 8.36
C SER A 173 -0.94 -4.94 9.18
N GLN A 174 -0.77 -6.11 8.55
CA GLN A 174 -0.50 -7.39 9.21
C GLN A 174 -1.53 -7.77 10.30
N ASP A 175 -2.71 -7.15 10.39
CA ASP A 175 -3.79 -7.64 11.26
C ASP A 175 -4.46 -8.86 10.62
N ALA A 176 -4.02 -10.04 11.06
CA ALA A 176 -4.50 -11.30 10.54
C ALA A 176 -5.99 -11.59 10.82
N ILE A 177 -6.79 -10.69 11.44
CA ILE A 177 -8.26 -10.83 11.35
C ILE A 177 -8.68 -10.92 9.88
N LEU A 178 -7.96 -10.19 9.04
CA LEU A 178 -8.09 -10.20 7.60
C LEU A 178 -7.72 -11.58 7.01
N LEU A 179 -6.72 -12.25 7.58
CA LEU A 179 -6.26 -13.59 7.16
C LEU A 179 -7.17 -14.71 7.66
N GLU A 180 -7.72 -14.66 8.87
CA GLU A 180 -8.82 -15.55 9.30
C GLU A 180 -9.97 -15.43 8.32
N ARG A 181 -10.45 -14.21 8.10
CA ARG A 181 -11.64 -14.00 7.29
C ARG A 181 -11.37 -14.38 5.84
N SER A 182 -10.13 -14.29 5.36
CA SER A 182 -9.70 -14.88 4.08
C SER A 182 -9.81 -16.42 4.08
N GLU A 183 -9.29 -17.09 5.12
CA GLU A 183 -9.34 -18.55 5.29
C GLU A 183 -10.74 -19.09 5.57
N GLU A 184 -11.62 -18.31 6.19
CA GLU A 184 -13.04 -18.62 6.35
C GLU A 184 -13.75 -18.50 5.02
N LEU A 185 -13.63 -17.34 4.37
CA LEU A 185 -14.24 -17.06 3.07
C LEU A 185 -13.86 -18.11 2.02
N VAL A 186 -12.56 -18.40 1.84
CA VAL A 186 -12.13 -19.43 0.88
C VAL A 186 -12.67 -20.82 1.26
N SER A 187 -12.65 -21.20 2.54
CA SER A 187 -13.22 -22.50 2.96
C SER A 187 -14.74 -22.62 2.75
N ARG A 188 -15.44 -21.50 2.58
CA ARG A 188 -16.87 -21.43 2.23
C ARG A 188 -17.11 -21.47 0.73
N LEU A 189 -16.20 -20.89 -0.04
CA LEU A 189 -16.27 -20.83 -1.50
C LEU A 189 -15.77 -22.11 -2.18
N ASP A 190 -14.80 -22.83 -1.59
CA ASP A 190 -14.07 -23.93 -2.23
C ASP A 190 -14.90 -25.06 -2.90
N PRO A 191 -16.15 -25.39 -2.51
CA PRO A 191 -17.04 -26.28 -3.29
C PRO A 191 -17.35 -25.82 -4.72
N ILE A 192 -17.02 -24.56 -5.06
CA ILE A 192 -17.03 -23.99 -6.41
C ILE A 192 -16.11 -24.74 -7.39
N PHE A 193 -15.07 -25.42 -6.90
CA PHE A 193 -14.06 -26.12 -7.71
C PHE A 193 -14.36 -27.60 -7.95
N ASP A 194 -15.57 -28.09 -7.63
CA ASP A 194 -15.99 -29.48 -7.90
C ASP A 194 -16.35 -29.68 -9.40
N THR A 195 -15.37 -29.38 -10.26
CA THR A 195 -15.41 -29.59 -11.71
C THR A 195 -14.27 -30.54 -12.12
N PRO A 196 -14.40 -31.30 -13.23
CA PRO A 196 -13.33 -32.18 -13.72
C PRO A 196 -12.00 -31.46 -14.09
N THR A 197 -12.02 -30.13 -14.23
CA THR A 197 -10.84 -29.31 -14.56
C THR A 197 -10.25 -28.57 -13.36
N GLY A 198 -11.02 -28.39 -12.28
CA GLY A 198 -10.70 -27.45 -11.21
C GLY A 198 -10.93 -25.97 -11.56
N MET A 199 -11.58 -25.65 -12.68
CA MET A 199 -12.14 -24.31 -12.93
C MET A 199 -13.38 -24.09 -12.05
N PRO A 200 -13.60 -22.88 -11.51
CA PRO A 200 -14.76 -22.60 -10.66
C PRO A 200 -16.06 -22.49 -11.47
N TYR A 201 -17.18 -22.91 -10.87
CA TYR A 201 -18.52 -22.46 -11.24
C TYR A 201 -18.71 -20.95 -11.00
N PHE A 202 -19.83 -20.39 -11.46
CA PHE A 202 -20.16 -18.96 -11.33
C PHE A 202 -20.45 -18.53 -9.87
N SER A 203 -21.20 -19.34 -9.12
CA SER A 203 -21.64 -19.01 -7.76
C SER A 203 -21.81 -20.25 -6.88
N VAL A 204 -21.81 -20.05 -5.56
CA VAL A 204 -21.95 -21.13 -4.57
C VAL A 204 -22.77 -20.65 -3.37
N ASP A 205 -23.58 -21.52 -2.78
CA ASP A 205 -24.19 -21.30 -1.47
C ASP A 205 -23.14 -21.67 -0.40
N PRO A 206 -22.63 -20.70 0.38
CA PRO A 206 -21.51 -20.92 1.30
C PRO A 206 -21.91 -21.70 2.58
N LYS A 207 -23.18 -22.08 2.70
CA LYS A 207 -23.73 -22.87 3.81
C LYS A 207 -23.93 -24.33 3.42
N THR A 208 -24.36 -24.60 2.19
CA THR A 208 -24.62 -25.96 1.68
C THR A 208 -23.47 -26.52 0.83
N GLY A 209 -22.68 -25.64 0.21
CA GLY A 209 -21.72 -26.00 -0.85
C GLY A 209 -22.39 -26.24 -2.22
N GLU A 210 -23.69 -25.96 -2.36
CA GLU A 210 -24.41 -26.09 -3.62
C GLU A 210 -23.94 -25.01 -4.60
N HIS A 211 -23.25 -25.43 -5.66
CA HIS A 211 -22.79 -24.54 -6.72
C HIS A 211 -23.85 -24.34 -7.80
N TRP A 212 -23.91 -23.14 -8.38
CA TRP A 212 -24.79 -22.79 -9.47
C TRP A 212 -24.07 -21.94 -10.52
N GLY A 213 -24.25 -22.31 -11.79
CA GLY A 213 -23.73 -21.60 -12.95
C GLY A 213 -23.96 -22.38 -14.24
N PRO A 214 -23.65 -21.78 -15.40
CA PRO A 214 -23.55 -22.51 -16.66
C PRO A 214 -22.25 -23.34 -16.71
N ASP A 215 -22.23 -24.43 -17.50
CA ASP A 215 -20.99 -25.13 -17.88
C ASP A 215 -20.00 -24.26 -18.67
N ILE A 216 -20.43 -23.06 -19.09
CA ILE A 216 -19.67 -22.11 -19.91
C ILE A 216 -19.28 -20.90 -19.06
N GLY A 217 -18.10 -20.96 -18.46
CA GLY A 217 -17.53 -19.87 -17.65
C GLY A 217 -17.00 -18.70 -18.49
N VAL A 218 -16.86 -17.55 -17.84
CA VAL A 218 -16.17 -16.36 -18.36
C VAL A 218 -14.69 -16.42 -18.01
N LEU A 219 -13.80 -15.99 -18.92
CA LEU A 219 -12.36 -15.92 -18.68
C LEU A 219 -12.00 -15.10 -17.42
N ALA A 220 -12.54 -13.89 -17.25
CA ALA A 220 -12.35 -13.12 -16.02
C ALA A 220 -12.84 -13.87 -14.77
N GLU A 221 -14.02 -14.50 -14.82
CA GLU A 221 -14.63 -15.20 -13.67
C GLU A 221 -13.83 -16.44 -13.24
N ILE A 222 -13.33 -17.22 -14.20
CA ILE A 222 -12.61 -18.47 -13.92
C ILE A 222 -11.13 -18.26 -13.61
N ALA A 223 -10.53 -17.14 -14.04
CA ALA A 223 -9.09 -16.91 -13.94
C ALA A 223 -8.69 -15.85 -12.91
N SER A 224 -9.58 -14.94 -12.48
CA SER A 224 -9.22 -13.84 -11.55
C SER A 224 -9.31 -14.27 -10.09
N LEU A 225 -8.56 -15.33 -9.77
CA LEU A 225 -8.31 -15.83 -8.42
C LEU A 225 -6.82 -16.08 -8.13
N GLN A 226 -5.98 -15.99 -9.16
CA GLN A 226 -4.59 -16.45 -9.12
C GLN A 226 -3.77 -15.70 -8.07
N MET A 227 -3.93 -14.38 -8.01
CA MET A 227 -3.20 -13.51 -7.10
C MET A 227 -3.56 -13.80 -5.65
N GLU A 228 -4.85 -13.94 -5.38
CA GLU A 228 -5.43 -14.10 -4.06
C GLU A 228 -5.14 -15.50 -3.52
N TYR A 229 -5.40 -16.55 -4.31
CA TYR A 229 -5.16 -17.93 -3.89
C TYR A 229 -3.66 -18.25 -3.79
N ALA A 230 -2.80 -17.75 -4.69
CA ALA A 230 -1.35 -17.96 -4.57
C ALA A 230 -0.75 -17.17 -3.40
N TYR A 231 -1.25 -15.97 -3.11
CA TYR A 231 -0.81 -15.20 -1.93
C TYR A 231 -1.34 -15.81 -0.63
N LEU A 232 -2.61 -16.22 -0.57
CA LEU A 232 -3.17 -16.92 0.58
C LEU A 232 -2.41 -18.23 0.87
N ALA A 233 -2.14 -19.05 -0.16
CA ALA A 233 -1.33 -20.26 -0.03
C ALA A 233 0.07 -19.98 0.56
N LYS A 234 0.72 -18.90 0.11
CA LYS A 234 2.02 -18.44 0.62
C LYS A 234 1.94 -17.95 2.08
N LEU A 235 0.81 -17.38 2.50
CA LEU A 235 0.59 -16.90 3.86
C LEU A 235 0.22 -18.01 4.86
N THR A 236 -0.54 -19.01 4.44
CA THR A 236 -1.09 -20.06 5.33
C THR A 236 -0.45 -21.44 5.15
N GLY A 237 0.45 -21.58 4.17
CA GLY A 237 1.18 -22.82 3.87
C GLY A 237 0.34 -23.91 3.21
N LYS A 238 -0.95 -23.63 2.91
CA LYS A 238 -1.89 -24.60 2.37
C LYS A 238 -1.70 -24.77 0.86
N VAL A 239 -1.16 -25.93 0.49
CA VAL A 239 -0.95 -26.29 -0.92
C VAL A 239 -2.27 -26.43 -1.67
N GLU A 240 -3.38 -26.70 -0.98
CA GLU A 240 -4.74 -26.76 -1.52
C GLU A 240 -5.13 -25.47 -2.24
N HIS A 241 -4.84 -24.31 -1.63
CA HIS A 241 -5.13 -23.00 -2.21
C HIS A 241 -4.29 -22.75 -3.47
N PHE A 242 -3.00 -23.09 -3.42
CA PHE A 242 -2.12 -23.01 -4.59
C PHE A 242 -2.62 -23.93 -5.71
N ASN A 243 -3.05 -25.14 -5.37
CA ASN A 243 -3.61 -26.11 -6.31
C ASN A 243 -4.89 -25.62 -7.01
N ARG A 244 -5.71 -24.75 -6.38
CA ARG A 244 -6.86 -24.12 -7.06
C ARG A 244 -6.41 -23.23 -8.21
N SER A 245 -5.46 -22.31 -7.93
CA SER A 245 -4.85 -21.45 -8.96
C SER A 245 -4.12 -22.27 -10.03
N GLU A 246 -3.37 -23.29 -9.62
CA GLU A 246 -2.60 -24.16 -10.52
C GLU A 246 -3.49 -24.98 -11.46
N SER A 247 -4.62 -25.55 -11.00
CA SER A 247 -5.52 -26.30 -11.88
C SER A 247 -6.04 -25.42 -13.03
N VAL A 248 -6.50 -24.21 -12.70
CA VAL A 248 -6.93 -23.22 -13.71
C VAL A 248 -5.78 -22.87 -14.66
N MET A 249 -4.59 -22.56 -14.13
CA MET A 249 -3.45 -22.13 -14.95
C MET A 249 -2.88 -23.24 -15.83
N ASN A 250 -2.90 -24.49 -15.37
CA ASN A 250 -2.53 -25.65 -16.19
C ASN A 250 -3.57 -25.90 -17.29
N ALA A 251 -4.87 -25.74 -17.02
CA ALA A 251 -5.91 -25.86 -18.05
C ALA A 251 -5.80 -24.76 -19.12
N LEU A 252 -5.68 -23.49 -18.71
CA LEU A 252 -5.55 -22.35 -19.64
C LEU A 252 -4.27 -22.43 -20.49
N SER A 253 -3.14 -22.83 -19.91
CA SER A 253 -1.85 -22.92 -20.63
C SER A 253 -1.70 -24.17 -21.50
N SER A 254 -2.51 -25.22 -21.27
CA SER A 254 -2.51 -26.46 -22.07
C SER A 254 -3.56 -26.48 -23.18
N ALA A 255 -4.39 -25.45 -23.30
CA ALA A 255 -5.50 -25.39 -24.24
C ALA A 255 -5.05 -25.30 -25.71
N ASP A 256 -5.84 -25.87 -26.64
CA ASP A 256 -5.64 -25.65 -28.08
C ASP A 256 -6.09 -24.25 -28.49
N LEU A 257 -5.14 -23.31 -28.46
CA LEU A 257 -5.32 -21.92 -28.87
C LEU A 257 -4.94 -21.68 -30.34
N LYS A 258 -4.88 -22.72 -31.17
CA LYS A 258 -4.57 -22.62 -32.62
C LYS A 258 -5.56 -21.74 -33.37
N TYR A 259 -6.82 -21.78 -32.98
CA TYR A 259 -7.89 -20.94 -33.51
C TYR A 259 -8.16 -19.70 -32.63
N THR A 260 -7.19 -19.26 -31.84
CA THR A 260 -7.18 -17.90 -31.24
C THR A 260 -5.80 -17.26 -31.30
N SER A 261 -4.86 -17.85 -32.06
CA SER A 261 -3.49 -17.36 -32.22
C SER A 261 -2.74 -17.19 -30.89
N GLY A 262 -3.08 -17.99 -29.88
CA GLY A 262 -2.49 -17.94 -28.54
C GLY A 262 -3.14 -16.97 -27.55
N MET A 263 -4.11 -16.13 -27.96
CA MET A 263 -4.90 -15.31 -27.02
C MET A 263 -5.99 -16.15 -26.35
N LEU A 264 -6.28 -15.88 -25.07
CA LEU A 264 -7.35 -16.57 -24.33
C LEU A 264 -8.73 -15.98 -24.72
N PRO A 265 -9.71 -16.79 -25.19
CA PRO A 265 -11.05 -16.30 -25.48
C PRO A 265 -11.87 -16.07 -24.21
N VAL A 266 -12.97 -15.33 -24.34
CA VAL A 266 -13.86 -14.90 -23.25
C VAL A 266 -14.68 -16.06 -22.66
N LYS A 267 -14.93 -17.16 -23.41
CA LYS A 267 -15.83 -18.25 -22.97
C LYS A 267 -15.15 -19.62 -23.02
N TRP A 268 -15.25 -20.36 -21.92
CA TRP A 268 -14.61 -21.66 -21.70
C TRP A 268 -15.60 -22.68 -21.17
N ASN A 269 -15.46 -23.95 -21.56
CA ASN A 269 -16.21 -25.03 -20.94
C ASN A 269 -15.47 -25.49 -19.66
N ILE A 270 -16.04 -25.24 -18.48
CA ILE A 270 -15.39 -25.56 -17.19
C ILE A 270 -15.32 -27.07 -16.90
N THR A 271 -16.04 -27.88 -17.68
CA THR A 271 -16.13 -29.33 -17.51
C THR A 271 -15.13 -30.10 -18.39
N SER A 272 -14.74 -29.55 -19.56
CA SER A 272 -13.69 -30.12 -20.44
C SER A 272 -12.38 -29.33 -20.45
N GLY A 273 -12.39 -28.06 -20.06
CA GLY A 273 -11.25 -27.14 -20.16
C GLY A 273 -11.04 -26.58 -21.57
N GLU A 274 -11.92 -26.91 -22.51
CA GLU A 274 -11.84 -26.46 -23.89
C GLU A 274 -12.45 -25.07 -24.09
N ILE A 275 -11.97 -24.35 -25.10
CA ILE A 275 -12.53 -23.06 -25.52
C ILE A 275 -13.94 -23.26 -26.08
N HIS A 276 -14.91 -22.48 -25.59
CA HIS A 276 -16.31 -22.60 -26.03
C HIS A 276 -16.60 -21.75 -27.28
N ASN A 277 -15.94 -20.61 -27.42
CA ASN A 277 -16.02 -19.76 -28.60
C ASN A 277 -14.70 -19.03 -28.87
N TYR A 278 -14.70 -18.24 -29.93
CA TYR A 278 -13.55 -17.42 -30.33
C TYR A 278 -13.78 -15.93 -30.09
N HIS A 279 -14.55 -15.57 -29.06
CA HIS A 279 -14.68 -14.16 -28.67
C HIS A 279 -13.40 -13.71 -27.97
N LEU A 280 -12.63 -12.84 -28.61
CA LEU A 280 -11.37 -12.29 -28.10
C LEU A 280 -11.58 -10.81 -27.78
N SER A 281 -11.30 -10.42 -26.53
CA SER A 281 -11.54 -9.06 -26.02
C SER A 281 -10.58 -8.70 -24.89
N VAL A 282 -10.44 -7.40 -24.64
CA VAL A 282 -9.80 -6.80 -23.45
C VAL A 282 -10.76 -5.86 -22.70
N GLY A 283 -12.05 -5.97 -22.97
CA GLY A 283 -13.11 -5.33 -22.17
C GLY A 283 -13.55 -6.22 -21.02
N ALA A 284 -14.76 -5.97 -20.54
CA ALA A 284 -15.44 -6.79 -19.56
C ALA A 284 -15.40 -8.27 -19.94
N GLN A 285 -15.36 -9.15 -18.94
CA GLN A 285 -15.29 -10.62 -19.09
C GLN A 285 -13.91 -11.16 -19.53
N ALA A 286 -12.87 -10.32 -19.65
CA ALA A 286 -11.50 -10.77 -19.99
C ALA A 286 -10.37 -9.86 -19.49
N ASP A 287 -10.63 -8.56 -19.34
CA ASP A 287 -9.84 -7.57 -18.60
C ASP A 287 -8.94 -8.13 -17.47
N SER A 288 -9.50 -8.50 -16.32
CA SER A 288 -8.71 -8.83 -15.12
C SER A 288 -7.86 -10.10 -15.31
N ALA A 289 -8.33 -11.07 -16.09
CA ALA A 289 -7.56 -12.27 -16.42
C ALA A 289 -6.26 -11.93 -17.17
N HIS A 290 -6.32 -11.02 -18.16
CA HIS A 290 -5.12 -10.57 -18.88
C HIS A 290 -4.15 -9.79 -17.98
N GLU A 291 -4.67 -9.08 -16.99
CA GLU A 291 -3.87 -8.36 -16.01
C GLU A 291 -3.15 -9.31 -15.04
N TYR A 292 -3.86 -10.34 -14.58
CA TYR A 292 -3.35 -11.29 -13.59
C TYR A 292 -2.18 -12.11 -14.14
N LEU A 293 -2.10 -12.36 -15.45
CA LEU A 293 -0.92 -12.96 -16.09
C LEU A 293 0.38 -12.16 -15.85
N LEU A 294 0.33 -10.83 -15.85
CA LEU A 294 1.51 -10.04 -15.48
C LEU A 294 1.69 -10.01 -13.95
N LYS A 295 0.61 -9.75 -13.20
CA LYS A 295 0.67 -9.60 -11.74
C LYS A 295 1.15 -10.90 -11.06
N LEU A 296 0.73 -12.08 -11.50
CA LEU A 296 1.16 -13.38 -10.95
C LEU A 296 2.63 -13.68 -11.26
N TYR A 297 3.09 -13.39 -12.48
CA TYR A 297 4.51 -13.52 -12.82
C TYR A 297 5.38 -12.64 -11.92
N LEU A 298 4.93 -11.42 -11.59
CA LEU A 298 5.63 -10.54 -10.65
C LEU A 298 5.53 -11.05 -9.19
N LEU A 299 4.35 -11.47 -8.73
CA LEU A 299 4.11 -12.00 -7.37
C LEU A 299 4.95 -13.26 -7.07
N THR A 300 5.07 -14.15 -8.04
CA THR A 300 5.90 -15.37 -7.98
C THR A 300 7.41 -15.08 -8.12
N GLY A 301 7.83 -13.81 -8.12
CA GLY A 301 9.24 -13.44 -8.20
C GLY A 301 9.86 -13.67 -9.57
N LYS A 302 9.07 -13.56 -10.64
CA LYS A 302 9.43 -13.83 -12.04
C LYS A 302 9.71 -15.31 -12.35
N THR A 303 9.06 -16.23 -11.63
CA THR A 303 9.27 -17.68 -11.78
C THR A 303 8.18 -18.42 -12.56
N ASP A 304 6.90 -18.03 -12.50
CA ASP A 304 5.87 -18.73 -13.29
C ASP A 304 5.95 -18.41 -14.79
N LYS A 305 6.66 -19.26 -15.53
CA LYS A 305 6.87 -19.11 -16.97
C LYS A 305 5.56 -19.15 -17.78
N ARG A 306 4.54 -19.89 -17.33
CA ARG A 306 3.26 -20.03 -18.06
C ARG A 306 2.53 -18.69 -18.16
N SER A 307 2.43 -17.96 -17.05
CA SER A 307 1.81 -16.64 -17.01
C SER A 307 2.45 -15.67 -17.99
N ILE A 308 3.78 -15.56 -17.99
CA ILE A 308 4.49 -14.62 -18.86
C ILE A 308 4.44 -15.02 -20.34
N GLU A 309 4.43 -16.32 -20.66
CA GLU A 309 4.21 -16.77 -22.03
C GLU A 309 2.79 -16.44 -22.53
N MET A 310 1.76 -16.65 -21.69
CA MET A 310 0.37 -16.28 -22.02
C MET A 310 0.20 -14.76 -22.13
N TYR A 311 0.83 -13.96 -21.26
CA TYR A 311 0.85 -12.51 -21.36
C TYR A 311 1.43 -12.04 -22.71
N ILE A 312 2.59 -12.57 -23.11
CA ILE A 312 3.24 -12.22 -24.38
C ILE A 312 2.40 -12.65 -25.59
N ARG A 313 1.74 -13.81 -25.54
CA ARG A 313 0.78 -14.25 -26.59
C ARG A 313 -0.39 -13.27 -26.71
N ALA A 314 -1.02 -12.92 -25.60
CA ALA A 314 -2.15 -11.99 -25.58
C ALA A 314 -1.76 -10.60 -26.08
N THR A 315 -0.72 -9.95 -25.52
CA THR A 315 -0.33 -8.60 -25.96
C THR A 315 0.11 -8.56 -27.41
N THR A 316 0.81 -9.60 -27.89
CA THR A 316 1.17 -9.76 -29.31
C THR A 316 -0.07 -9.80 -30.20
N TYR A 317 -1.07 -10.62 -29.86
CA TYR A 317 -2.32 -10.71 -30.63
C TYR A 317 -3.08 -9.38 -30.62
N ILE A 318 -3.25 -8.77 -29.44
CA ILE A 318 -3.99 -7.51 -29.27
C ILE A 318 -3.35 -6.42 -30.13
N ILE A 319 -2.02 -6.23 -30.02
CA ILE A 319 -1.24 -5.24 -30.79
C ILE A 319 -1.35 -5.45 -32.31
N THR A 320 -1.42 -6.70 -32.77
CA THR A 320 -1.37 -7.02 -34.21
C THR A 320 -2.73 -7.13 -34.89
N ASN A 321 -3.80 -7.46 -34.16
CA ASN A 321 -5.13 -7.76 -34.72
C ASN A 321 -6.30 -6.98 -34.09
N LEU A 322 -6.15 -6.44 -32.87
CA LEU A 322 -7.24 -5.75 -32.16
C LEU A 322 -6.99 -4.24 -31.98
N LEU A 323 -5.81 -3.72 -32.31
CA LEU A 323 -5.54 -2.28 -32.29
C LEU A 323 -5.82 -1.63 -33.65
N TYR A 324 -6.66 -0.59 -33.66
CA TYR A 324 -7.11 0.14 -34.86
C TYR A 324 -6.96 1.66 -34.71
N LEU A 325 -6.90 2.36 -35.85
CA LEU A 325 -6.92 3.82 -35.90
C LEU A 325 -8.23 4.37 -36.46
N SER A 326 -8.77 5.40 -35.80
CA SER A 326 -9.96 6.12 -36.27
C SER A 326 -9.64 7.02 -37.47
N PRO A 327 -10.55 7.14 -38.47
CA PRO A 327 -10.19 7.68 -39.78
C PRO A 327 -10.10 9.21 -39.87
N THR A 328 -10.43 9.96 -38.81
CA THR A 328 -10.41 11.44 -38.84
C THR A 328 -9.39 12.02 -37.85
N ARG A 329 -9.48 11.67 -36.56
CA ARG A 329 -8.53 12.11 -35.51
C ARG A 329 -7.36 11.15 -35.27
N ASN A 330 -7.31 9.98 -35.91
CA ASN A 330 -6.30 8.93 -35.66
C ASN A 330 -6.25 8.49 -34.18
N LEU A 331 -7.41 8.36 -33.53
CA LEU A 331 -7.50 7.77 -32.19
C LEU A 331 -7.09 6.31 -32.25
N LEU A 332 -6.14 5.89 -31.42
CA LEU A 332 -5.79 4.48 -31.23
C LEU A 332 -6.77 3.84 -30.27
N TYR A 333 -7.48 2.81 -30.72
CA TYR A 333 -8.44 2.08 -29.91
C TYR A 333 -8.22 0.57 -30.02
N VAL A 334 -8.64 -0.14 -28.98
CA VAL A 334 -8.79 -1.61 -28.98
C VAL A 334 -10.24 -1.97 -29.23
N THR A 335 -10.49 -3.18 -29.75
CA THR A 335 -11.82 -3.74 -30.07
C THR A 335 -11.86 -5.23 -29.73
N ASP A 336 -13.06 -5.79 -29.57
CA ASP A 336 -13.26 -7.24 -29.63
C ASP A 336 -13.33 -7.77 -31.07
N THR A 337 -13.22 -9.09 -31.20
CA THR A 337 -13.69 -9.87 -32.35
C THR A 337 -14.32 -11.20 -31.90
N ASN A 338 -15.25 -11.75 -32.68
CA ASN A 338 -16.05 -12.95 -32.34
C ASN A 338 -15.60 -14.22 -33.09
N SER A 339 -14.35 -14.23 -33.57
CA SER A 339 -13.84 -15.15 -34.58
C SER A 339 -12.35 -15.43 -34.38
N GLY A 340 -11.94 -16.66 -34.66
CA GLY A 340 -10.66 -17.21 -34.18
C GLY A 340 -9.43 -16.95 -35.06
N THR A 341 -9.65 -16.74 -36.35
CA THR A 341 -8.60 -16.58 -37.35
C THR A 341 -9.09 -15.60 -38.42
N PHE A 342 -8.37 -14.49 -38.60
CA PHE A 342 -8.79 -13.35 -39.43
C PHE A 342 -8.96 -13.62 -40.95
N ASP A 343 -8.82 -14.87 -41.40
CA ASP A 343 -8.91 -15.25 -42.81
C ASP A 343 -10.37 -15.27 -43.31
N GLN A 344 -10.72 -14.20 -44.03
CA GLN A 344 -11.82 -14.06 -45.02
C GLN A 344 -13.25 -13.74 -44.56
N ARG A 345 -13.62 -13.77 -43.26
CA ARG A 345 -15.01 -13.42 -42.85
C ARG A 345 -15.16 -12.54 -41.61
N ASP A 346 -14.06 -12.05 -41.06
CA ASP A 346 -14.06 -11.43 -39.74
C ASP A 346 -14.54 -9.98 -39.78
N SER A 347 -15.16 -9.54 -38.68
CA SER A 347 -15.73 -8.20 -38.52
C SER A 347 -15.61 -7.79 -37.05
N PRO A 348 -14.48 -7.19 -36.64
CA PRO A 348 -14.34 -6.64 -35.30
C PRO A 348 -15.46 -5.64 -34.99
N SER A 349 -15.93 -5.61 -33.75
CA SER A 349 -17.09 -4.79 -33.36
C SER A 349 -16.82 -3.29 -33.50
N HIS A 350 -15.56 -2.89 -33.38
CA HIS A 350 -15.07 -1.53 -33.19
C HIS A 350 -15.71 -0.82 -31.99
N VAL A 351 -16.16 -1.59 -31.00
CA VAL A 351 -16.58 -1.09 -29.69
C VAL A 351 -15.33 -0.92 -28.82
N LEU A 352 -15.20 0.25 -28.19
CA LEU A 352 -14.29 0.46 -27.07
C LEU A 352 -15.13 0.59 -25.80
N GLU A 353 -14.91 -0.31 -24.86
CA GLU A 353 -15.51 -0.27 -23.53
C GLU A 353 -14.66 0.61 -22.60
N HIS A 354 -15.29 1.21 -21.59
CA HIS A 354 -14.59 2.00 -20.58
C HIS A 354 -13.59 1.15 -19.78
N LEU A 355 -13.98 -0.09 -19.42
CA LEU A 355 -13.12 -1.05 -18.73
C LEU A 355 -11.78 -1.29 -19.46
N SER A 356 -11.78 -1.37 -20.79
CA SER A 356 -10.56 -1.54 -21.59
C SER A 356 -9.52 -0.42 -21.39
N CYS A 357 -9.87 0.68 -20.74
CA CYS A 357 -8.93 1.71 -20.33
C CYS A 357 -8.06 1.34 -19.12
N PHE A 358 -8.11 0.10 -18.59
CA PHE A 358 -7.04 -0.48 -17.76
C PHE A 358 -5.81 -0.89 -18.59
N PHE A 359 -6.02 -1.32 -19.83
CA PHE A 359 -4.99 -1.92 -20.69
C PHE A 359 -3.79 -0.99 -21.03
N PRO A 360 -3.93 0.34 -21.16
CA PRO A 360 -2.78 1.25 -21.24
C PRO A 360 -1.83 1.13 -20.04
N GLY A 361 -2.39 1.03 -18.83
CA GLY A 361 -1.66 0.80 -17.59
C GLY A 361 -0.93 -0.54 -17.59
N LEU A 362 -1.61 -1.62 -17.97
CA LEU A 362 -1.02 -2.95 -18.08
C LEU A 362 0.17 -2.99 -19.07
N LEU A 363 0.02 -2.37 -20.25
CA LEU A 363 1.09 -2.29 -21.25
C LEU A 363 2.28 -1.45 -20.74
N ALA A 364 2.03 -0.33 -20.07
CA ALA A 364 3.08 0.50 -19.47
C ALA A 364 3.81 -0.21 -18.33
N LEU A 365 3.08 -0.93 -17.46
CA LEU A 365 3.63 -1.74 -16.38
C LEU A 365 4.48 -2.90 -16.92
N GLY A 366 4.00 -3.61 -17.94
CA GLY A 366 4.77 -4.66 -18.62
C GLY A 366 6.07 -4.14 -19.23
N ALA A 367 6.01 -3.05 -20.00
CA ALA A 367 7.19 -2.43 -20.60
C ALA A 367 8.17 -1.83 -19.57
N ARG A 368 7.71 -1.53 -18.35
CA ARG A 368 8.54 -1.07 -17.23
C ARG A 368 9.18 -2.22 -16.44
N THR A 369 8.52 -3.37 -16.32
CA THR A 369 8.91 -4.48 -15.42
C THR A 369 9.55 -5.67 -16.11
N LEU A 370 9.40 -5.79 -17.43
CA LEU A 370 9.89 -6.91 -18.25
C LEU A 370 10.99 -6.48 -19.23
N ALA A 371 11.89 -7.41 -19.56
CA ALA A 371 12.88 -7.26 -20.62
C ALA A 371 12.27 -7.61 -21.99
N LEU A 372 11.19 -6.92 -22.41
CA LEU A 372 10.54 -7.16 -23.71
C LEU A 372 11.48 -6.90 -24.90
N ASP A 373 12.52 -6.09 -24.69
CA ASP A 373 13.62 -5.82 -25.61
C ASP A 373 14.70 -6.93 -25.64
N ASN A 374 14.67 -7.90 -24.70
CA ASN A 374 15.60 -9.02 -24.61
C ASN A 374 14.93 -10.30 -24.07
N LEU A 375 13.93 -10.83 -24.79
CA LEU A 375 13.12 -11.98 -24.34
C LEU A 375 13.94 -13.24 -23.98
N ALA A 376 15.12 -13.43 -24.56
CA ALA A 376 16.02 -14.54 -24.23
C ALA A 376 16.49 -14.50 -22.76
N GLU A 377 16.64 -13.31 -22.17
CA GLU A 377 17.00 -13.11 -20.75
C GLU A 377 15.88 -13.59 -19.80
N MET A 378 14.63 -13.55 -20.27
CA MET A 378 13.46 -14.09 -19.57
C MET A 378 13.24 -15.60 -19.84
N GLY A 379 14.15 -16.25 -20.58
CA GLY A 379 14.00 -17.65 -21.01
C GLY A 379 12.88 -17.86 -22.06
N ILE A 380 12.48 -16.80 -22.76
CA ILE A 380 11.38 -16.79 -23.73
C ILE A 380 11.93 -16.87 -25.15
N ASP A 381 11.65 -17.96 -25.84
CA ASP A 381 11.88 -18.09 -27.29
C ASP A 381 10.65 -17.53 -28.04
N PHE A 382 10.81 -16.35 -28.63
CA PHE A 382 9.75 -15.64 -29.35
C PHE A 382 9.31 -16.37 -30.64
N GLU A 383 10.19 -17.15 -31.27
CA GLU A 383 9.88 -17.93 -32.46
C GLU A 383 9.08 -19.18 -32.10
N ALA A 384 9.41 -19.83 -30.98
CA ALA A 384 8.64 -20.93 -30.43
C ALA A 384 7.25 -20.47 -29.94
N LEU A 385 7.15 -19.28 -29.31
CA LEU A 385 5.86 -18.70 -28.94
C LEU A 385 4.95 -18.43 -30.14
N GLY A 386 5.51 -17.99 -31.27
CA GLY A 386 4.80 -17.73 -32.52
C GLY A 386 4.66 -18.94 -33.45
N SER A 387 4.93 -20.16 -32.99
CA SER A 387 5.05 -21.31 -33.91
C SER A 387 3.71 -21.72 -34.54
N GLU A 388 3.59 -21.60 -35.86
CA GLU A 388 2.36 -21.90 -36.62
C GLU A 388 1.88 -23.35 -36.45
N THR A 389 2.81 -24.29 -36.24
CA THR A 389 2.49 -25.70 -35.98
C THR A 389 1.76 -25.92 -34.65
N VAL A 390 1.90 -24.99 -33.69
CA VAL A 390 1.31 -25.04 -32.35
C VAL A 390 0.11 -24.08 -32.23
N TYR A 391 0.25 -22.83 -32.68
CA TYR A 391 -0.73 -21.76 -32.50
C TYR A 391 -1.33 -21.19 -33.80
N GLY A 392 -1.15 -21.89 -34.93
CA GLY A 392 -1.81 -21.54 -36.20
C GLY A 392 -1.35 -20.19 -36.76
N LEU A 393 -2.29 -19.44 -37.36
CA LEU A 393 -1.98 -18.16 -38.01
C LEU A 393 -1.44 -17.07 -37.06
N GLY A 394 -1.36 -17.33 -35.74
CA GLY A 394 -0.67 -16.45 -34.79
C GLY A 394 0.78 -16.16 -35.19
N GLY A 395 1.45 -17.09 -35.87
CA GLY A 395 2.78 -16.87 -36.43
C GLY A 395 2.90 -15.65 -37.36
N GLU A 396 1.82 -15.24 -38.04
CA GLU A 396 1.80 -14.00 -38.81
C GLU A 396 1.94 -12.75 -37.93
N GLY A 397 1.27 -12.72 -36.77
CA GLY A 397 1.37 -11.63 -35.81
C GLY A 397 2.79 -11.50 -35.24
N TYR A 398 3.38 -12.62 -34.84
CA TYR A 398 4.77 -12.68 -34.39
C TYR A 398 5.74 -12.26 -35.51
N ALA A 399 5.55 -12.74 -36.75
CA ALA A 399 6.38 -12.35 -37.88
C ALA A 399 6.28 -10.85 -38.21
N LYS A 400 5.10 -10.23 -38.10
CA LYS A 400 4.91 -8.78 -38.26
C LYS A 400 5.73 -7.98 -37.24
N ILE A 401 5.77 -8.40 -35.96
CA ILE A 401 6.42 -7.62 -34.90
C ILE A 401 7.85 -8.06 -34.54
N ARG A 402 8.36 -9.17 -35.08
CA ARG A 402 9.76 -9.62 -34.94
C ARG A 402 10.79 -8.53 -35.29
N GLY A 403 10.46 -7.64 -36.22
CA GLY A 403 11.31 -6.50 -36.63
C GLY A 403 11.18 -5.24 -35.75
N TYR A 404 10.57 -5.34 -34.57
CA TYR A 404 10.29 -4.22 -33.65
C TYR A 404 10.97 -4.43 -32.30
N ASN A 405 11.34 -3.33 -31.63
CA ASN A 405 11.58 -3.37 -30.20
C ASN A 405 10.22 -3.50 -29.50
N LEU A 406 9.94 -4.64 -28.86
CA LEU A 406 8.62 -4.91 -28.30
C LEU A 406 8.28 -3.97 -27.14
N LYS A 407 9.28 -3.57 -26.34
CA LYS A 407 9.12 -2.62 -25.22
C LYS A 407 8.69 -1.24 -25.71
N GLU A 408 9.35 -0.74 -26.74
CA GLU A 408 8.99 0.51 -27.42
C GLU A 408 7.59 0.41 -28.04
N LEU A 409 7.26 -0.70 -28.69
CA LEU A 409 5.93 -0.95 -29.27
C LEU A 409 4.82 -1.01 -28.21
N HIS A 410 5.08 -1.62 -27.05
CA HIS A 410 4.14 -1.62 -25.91
C HIS A 410 3.95 -0.21 -25.33
N ILE A 411 5.02 0.58 -25.19
CA ILE A 411 4.92 1.98 -24.76
C ILE A 411 4.13 2.82 -25.77
N TRP A 412 4.33 2.63 -27.08
CA TRP A 412 3.56 3.36 -28.09
C TRP A 412 2.07 3.01 -28.05
N ALA A 413 1.74 1.71 -27.91
CA ALA A 413 0.37 1.26 -27.75
C ALA A 413 -0.28 1.84 -26.48
N ALA A 414 0.43 1.79 -25.35
CA ALA A 414 -0.02 2.35 -24.07
C ALA A 414 -0.29 3.86 -24.18
N GLN A 415 0.63 4.64 -24.75
CA GLN A 415 0.47 6.09 -24.89
C GLN A 415 -0.64 6.46 -25.87
N GLY A 416 -0.83 5.73 -26.97
CA GLY A 416 -1.92 6.00 -27.92
C GLY A 416 -3.30 5.64 -27.35
N LEU A 417 -3.43 4.47 -26.73
CA LEU A 417 -4.67 4.04 -26.07
C LEU A 417 -5.03 4.98 -24.90
N GLY A 418 -4.05 5.36 -24.07
CA GLY A 418 -4.24 6.34 -22.99
C GLY A 418 -4.69 7.72 -23.50
N GLN A 419 -4.22 8.14 -24.68
CA GLN A 419 -4.69 9.37 -25.33
C GLN A 419 -6.17 9.26 -25.74
N THR A 420 -6.60 8.13 -26.30
CA THR A 420 -8.01 7.88 -26.63
C THR A 420 -8.88 7.78 -25.38
N CYS A 421 -8.44 7.06 -24.34
CA CYS A 421 -9.14 6.97 -23.05
C CYS A 421 -9.31 8.34 -22.37
N TRP A 422 -8.32 9.22 -22.44
CA TRP A 422 -8.50 10.62 -22.03
C TRP A 422 -9.48 11.36 -22.93
N ALA A 423 -9.40 11.18 -24.26
CA ALA A 423 -10.31 11.83 -25.20
C ALA A 423 -11.78 11.45 -24.95
N THR A 424 -12.09 10.22 -24.54
CA THR A 424 -13.48 9.82 -24.26
C THR A 424 -14.11 10.66 -23.15
N TYR A 425 -13.34 11.06 -22.12
CA TYR A 425 -13.74 11.99 -21.07
C TYR A 425 -13.76 13.44 -21.55
N ALA A 426 -12.68 13.89 -22.20
CA ALA A 426 -12.50 15.29 -22.61
C ALA A 426 -13.48 15.75 -23.70
N ASP A 427 -13.99 14.82 -24.52
CA ASP A 427 -15.05 15.06 -25.49
C ASP A 427 -16.44 15.29 -24.82
N GLN A 428 -16.64 15.03 -23.52
CA GLN A 428 -17.97 15.13 -22.88
C GLN A 428 -18.24 16.46 -22.15
N PRO A 429 -19.49 16.98 -22.21
CA PRO A 429 -19.91 18.12 -21.38
C PRO A 429 -19.75 17.92 -19.87
N THR A 430 -19.86 16.69 -19.36
CA THR A 430 -19.59 16.36 -17.95
C THR A 430 -18.10 16.24 -17.63
N GLY A 431 -17.21 16.10 -18.62
CA GLY A 431 -15.81 15.70 -18.40
C GLY A 431 -15.64 14.29 -17.84
N LEU A 432 -16.66 13.43 -17.95
CA LEU A 432 -16.65 12.03 -17.51
C LEU A 432 -16.78 11.08 -18.71
N GLY A 433 -16.15 9.91 -18.64
CA GLY A 433 -16.13 8.93 -19.73
C GLY A 433 -17.43 8.11 -19.85
N PRO A 434 -17.92 7.85 -21.08
CA PRO A 434 -19.03 6.91 -21.31
C PRO A 434 -18.58 5.44 -21.19
N GLU A 435 -19.44 4.58 -20.64
CA GLU A 435 -19.20 3.13 -20.46
C GLU A 435 -18.91 2.37 -21.78
N GLU A 436 -19.51 2.78 -22.91
CA GLU A 436 -19.21 2.21 -24.23
C GLU A 436 -19.31 3.24 -25.36
N ILE A 437 -18.37 3.15 -26.31
CA ILE A 437 -18.40 3.87 -27.59
C ILE A 437 -18.24 2.93 -28.78
N LEU A 438 -18.86 3.28 -29.90
CA LEU A 438 -18.65 2.66 -31.21
C LEU A 438 -17.79 3.57 -32.07
N MET A 439 -16.59 3.12 -32.43
CA MET A 439 -15.64 3.88 -33.23
C MET A 439 -16.08 3.91 -34.71
N GLN A 440 -15.93 5.05 -35.36
CA GLN A 440 -16.31 5.21 -36.77
C GLN A 440 -15.32 4.50 -37.68
N THR A 441 -15.82 3.54 -38.44
CA THR A 441 -15.00 2.72 -39.35
C THR A 441 -14.82 3.32 -40.74
N SER A 442 -15.57 4.35 -41.11
CA SER A 442 -15.49 4.95 -42.46
C SER A 442 -15.76 6.45 -42.46
N ILE A 443 -15.04 7.16 -43.33
CA ILE A 443 -15.41 8.52 -43.73
C ILE A 443 -16.60 8.39 -44.69
N GLY A 444 -17.68 9.12 -44.48
CA GLY A 444 -19.00 8.92 -45.11
C GLY A 444 -19.13 9.11 -46.64
N LYS A 445 -18.06 8.96 -47.41
CA LYS A 445 -18.08 8.87 -48.88
C LYS A 445 -18.49 7.47 -49.32
N LYS A 446 -19.69 7.33 -49.87
CA LYS A 446 -20.11 6.10 -50.57
C LYS A 446 -19.29 5.92 -51.85
N THR A 447 -18.78 4.71 -52.07
CA THR A 447 -18.17 4.28 -53.33
C THR A 447 -19.20 3.55 -54.19
N TRP A 448 -19.12 3.72 -55.50
CA TRP A 448 -19.99 3.03 -56.47
C TRP A 448 -19.19 1.95 -57.18
N GLU A 449 -19.46 0.69 -56.85
CA GLU A 449 -18.75 -0.48 -57.39
C GLU A 449 -19.77 -1.59 -57.69
N GLY A 450 -19.60 -2.32 -58.80
CA GLY A 450 -20.46 -3.47 -59.13
C GLY A 450 -21.96 -3.20 -59.37
N GLY A 451 -22.41 -1.93 -59.34
CA GLY A 451 -23.83 -1.56 -59.45
C GLY A 451 -24.52 -1.34 -58.10
N THR A 452 -23.79 -1.34 -56.99
CA THR A 452 -24.31 -0.99 -55.65
C THR A 452 -23.48 0.14 -55.01
N TRP A 453 -24.10 0.81 -54.03
CA TRP A 453 -23.41 1.78 -53.19
C TRP A 453 -22.80 1.07 -51.98
N SER A 454 -21.47 0.96 -51.95
CA SER A 454 -20.72 0.45 -50.80
C SER A 454 -20.21 1.60 -49.92
N HIS A 455 -20.06 1.33 -48.63
CA HIS A 455 -19.10 2.07 -47.80
C HIS A 455 -17.87 1.17 -47.67
N ARG A 456 -16.72 1.58 -48.19
CA ARG A 456 -15.46 0.93 -47.85
C ARG A 456 -15.06 1.37 -46.43
N PRO A 457 -14.76 0.45 -45.49
CA PRO A 457 -14.13 0.84 -44.24
C PRO A 457 -12.76 1.49 -44.53
N VAL A 458 -12.44 2.49 -43.72
CA VAL A 458 -11.24 3.34 -43.78
C VAL A 458 -10.43 3.23 -42.48
N SER A 459 -10.99 2.65 -41.40
CA SER A 459 -10.22 2.20 -40.24
C SER A 459 -9.28 1.06 -40.63
N TYR A 460 -8.00 1.18 -40.26
CA TYR A 460 -6.97 0.18 -40.52
C TYR A 460 -6.28 -0.25 -39.22
N LEU A 461 -5.68 -1.45 -39.25
CA LEU A 461 -4.88 -1.98 -38.15
C LEU A 461 -3.74 -1.01 -37.81
N TRP A 462 -3.48 -0.85 -36.51
CA TRP A 462 -2.46 0.04 -36.02
C TRP A 462 -1.05 -0.41 -36.44
N ILE A 463 -0.75 -1.71 -36.37
CA ILE A 463 0.57 -2.21 -36.78
C ILE A 463 0.85 -1.94 -38.27
N ASP A 464 -0.15 -2.08 -39.13
CA ASP A 464 -0.06 -1.75 -40.56
C ASP A 464 0.13 -0.24 -40.81
N ALA A 465 -0.25 0.62 -39.86
CA ALA A 465 -0.01 2.05 -39.89
C ALA A 465 1.43 2.37 -39.49
N VAL A 466 1.89 1.79 -38.38
CA VAL A 466 3.25 1.97 -37.88
C VAL A 466 4.27 1.45 -38.90
N GLU A 467 3.99 0.31 -39.54
CA GLU A 467 4.86 -0.24 -40.59
C GLU A 467 4.97 0.70 -41.81
N LYS A 468 3.84 1.24 -42.31
CA LYS A 468 3.85 2.26 -43.38
C LYS A 468 4.59 3.53 -42.97
N TRP A 469 4.46 3.95 -41.71
CA TRP A 469 5.19 5.09 -41.16
C TRP A 469 6.71 4.81 -41.09
N ARG A 470 7.14 3.62 -40.62
CA ARG A 470 8.56 3.19 -40.66
C ARG A 470 9.10 3.18 -42.09
N GLN A 471 8.37 2.57 -43.03
CA GLN A 471 8.73 2.53 -44.46
C GLN A 471 8.80 3.93 -45.11
N SER A 472 8.02 4.90 -44.62
CA SER A 472 8.12 6.31 -45.06
C SER A 472 9.35 7.06 -44.51
N GLY A 473 10.16 6.41 -43.67
CA GLY A 473 11.30 7.01 -42.99
C GLY A 473 10.96 7.69 -41.67
N GLY A 474 9.90 7.23 -40.97
CA GLY A 474 9.60 7.62 -39.59
C GLY A 474 9.27 9.10 -39.37
N ARG A 475 8.64 9.77 -40.36
CA ARG A 475 8.45 11.23 -40.31
C ARG A 475 7.20 11.61 -39.52
N GLY A 476 7.37 12.49 -38.53
CA GLY A 476 6.30 12.91 -37.63
C GLY A 476 6.07 11.89 -36.50
N ALA A 477 5.07 12.15 -35.66
CA ALA A 477 4.71 11.23 -34.56
C ALA A 477 4.27 9.86 -35.09
N VAL A 478 4.46 8.82 -34.26
CA VAL A 478 3.94 7.47 -34.51
C VAL A 478 2.42 7.55 -34.66
N PRO A 479 1.82 6.87 -35.67
CA PRO A 479 0.36 6.83 -35.83
C PRO A 479 -0.34 6.42 -34.52
N GLY A 480 -1.39 7.16 -34.12
CA GLY A 480 -2.09 6.92 -32.86
C GLY A 480 -1.53 7.63 -31.63
N MET A 481 -0.32 8.20 -31.69
CA MET A 481 0.31 8.90 -30.55
C MET A 481 0.19 10.44 -30.59
N THR A 482 -0.63 11.00 -31.48
CA THR A 482 -0.84 12.45 -31.59
C THR A 482 -1.97 12.93 -30.69
N ASP A 483 -1.69 13.92 -29.83
CA ASP A 483 -2.63 14.32 -28.78
C ASP A 483 -3.98 14.80 -29.36
N PRO A 484 -5.09 14.08 -29.09
CA PRO A 484 -6.36 14.37 -29.74
C PRO A 484 -6.99 15.63 -29.14
N LYS A 485 -7.24 16.61 -30.00
CA LYS A 485 -7.99 17.82 -29.63
C LYS A 485 -9.41 17.42 -29.19
N PRO A 486 -9.86 17.83 -27.98
CA PRO A 486 -11.21 17.51 -27.50
C PRO A 486 -12.32 18.10 -28.36
N VAL A 487 -13.39 17.33 -28.56
CA VAL A 487 -14.52 17.65 -29.43
C VAL A 487 -15.85 17.38 -28.73
N VAL A 488 -16.43 18.45 -28.19
CA VAL A 488 -17.74 18.43 -27.49
C VAL A 488 -18.91 18.25 -28.47
N SER A 489 -18.74 18.57 -29.75
CA SER A 489 -19.75 18.37 -30.79
C SER A 489 -19.83 16.90 -31.21
N SER A 490 -20.95 16.23 -30.91
CA SER A 490 -21.17 14.82 -31.25
C SER A 490 -21.15 14.49 -32.75
N LYS A 491 -21.17 15.49 -33.64
CA LYS A 491 -21.03 15.33 -35.10
C LYS A 491 -19.58 15.24 -35.57
N ASP A 492 -18.67 15.76 -34.77
CA ASP A 492 -17.26 15.98 -35.12
C ASP A 492 -16.33 15.02 -34.33
N ARG A 493 -16.91 14.15 -33.50
CA ARG A 493 -16.23 13.02 -32.84
C ARG A 493 -16.05 11.85 -33.82
N ASP A 494 -14.95 11.13 -33.69
CA ASP A 494 -14.64 9.87 -34.38
C ASP A 494 -15.44 8.65 -33.89
N TYR A 495 -16.43 8.83 -33.03
CA TYR A 495 -17.19 7.74 -32.42
C TYR A 495 -18.61 8.19 -32.05
N THR A 496 -19.51 7.23 -31.87
CA THR A 496 -20.82 7.44 -31.25
C THR A 496 -20.88 6.72 -29.90
N ILE A 497 -21.61 7.28 -28.94
CA ILE A 497 -21.76 6.65 -27.62
C ILE A 497 -22.85 5.57 -27.71
N ARG A 498 -22.55 4.36 -27.19
CA ARG A 498 -23.51 3.26 -27.08
C ARG A 498 -24.17 3.23 -25.70
N LYS A 499 -23.36 3.35 -24.64
CA LYS A 499 -23.80 3.48 -23.24
C LYS A 499 -23.22 4.77 -22.67
N SER A 500 -24.08 5.74 -22.38
CA SER A 500 -23.66 7.08 -21.92
C SER A 500 -23.48 7.20 -20.40
N SER A 501 -23.65 6.12 -19.63
CA SER A 501 -23.41 6.13 -18.19
C SER A 501 -21.91 6.22 -17.86
N TYR A 502 -21.58 6.80 -16.70
CA TYR A 502 -20.28 6.67 -16.05
C TYR A 502 -20.48 6.04 -14.66
N LEU A 503 -19.77 4.95 -14.37
CA LEU A 503 -20.01 4.11 -13.19
C LEU A 503 -18.95 4.29 -12.08
N LEU A 504 -18.35 5.49 -11.96
CA LEU A 504 -17.33 5.82 -10.93
C LEU A 504 -16.04 4.98 -10.98
N ARG A 505 -15.84 4.21 -12.05
CA ARG A 505 -14.71 3.30 -12.22
C ARG A 505 -13.34 4.00 -12.31
N PRO A 506 -12.25 3.40 -11.79
CA PRO A 506 -10.94 4.04 -11.64
C PRO A 506 -9.95 3.80 -12.79
N GLU A 507 -10.16 2.82 -13.68
CA GLU A 507 -9.13 2.22 -14.54
C GLU A 507 -8.48 3.23 -15.48
N THR A 508 -9.25 4.21 -15.95
CA THR A 508 -8.70 5.31 -16.76
C THR A 508 -7.73 6.17 -15.94
N ILE A 509 -8.04 6.49 -14.68
CA ILE A 509 -7.18 7.31 -13.81
C ILE A 509 -5.93 6.51 -13.42
N GLU A 510 -6.08 5.22 -13.11
CA GLU A 510 -4.97 4.30 -12.84
C GLU A 510 -4.02 4.20 -14.04
N SER A 511 -4.55 4.00 -15.25
CA SER A 511 -3.76 4.06 -16.49
C SER A 511 -3.02 5.38 -16.65
N MET A 512 -3.63 6.52 -16.31
CA MET A 512 -2.90 7.81 -16.34
C MET A 512 -1.80 7.88 -15.27
N TYR A 513 -2.00 7.29 -14.08
CA TYR A 513 -0.97 7.23 -13.04
C TYR A 513 0.19 6.33 -13.45
N LEU A 514 -0.07 5.15 -14.02
CA LEU A 514 0.96 4.25 -14.53
C LEU A 514 1.69 4.87 -15.73
N LEU A 515 0.97 5.47 -16.69
CA LEU A 515 1.58 6.23 -17.80
C LEU A 515 2.46 7.38 -17.30
N TRP A 516 2.05 8.10 -16.25
CA TRP A 516 2.87 9.12 -15.60
C TRP A 516 4.14 8.52 -14.97
N LYS A 517 4.02 7.51 -14.09
CA LYS A 517 5.17 6.86 -13.42
C LYS A 517 6.15 6.21 -14.41
N VAL A 518 5.68 5.76 -15.58
CA VAL A 518 6.52 5.10 -16.61
C VAL A 518 7.13 6.08 -17.61
N SER A 519 6.44 7.16 -18.00
CA SER A 519 6.92 8.11 -19.02
C SER A 519 7.49 9.42 -18.47
N GLY A 520 7.18 9.78 -17.21
CA GLY A 520 7.52 11.08 -16.62
C GLY A 520 6.70 12.26 -17.15
N ASP A 521 5.75 12.03 -18.06
CA ASP A 521 4.95 13.09 -18.68
C ASP A 521 3.79 13.52 -17.76
N GLU A 522 3.95 14.69 -17.13
CA GLU A 522 3.01 15.28 -16.17
C GLU A 522 1.59 15.50 -16.76
N LYS A 523 1.43 15.51 -18.09
CA LYS A 523 0.10 15.60 -18.73
C LYS A 523 -0.82 14.48 -18.27
N TRP A 524 -0.29 13.29 -18.01
CA TRP A 524 -1.07 12.13 -17.58
C TRP A 524 -1.64 12.34 -16.17
N ARG A 525 -0.80 12.73 -15.22
CA ARG A 525 -1.21 13.09 -13.85
C ARG A 525 -2.26 14.22 -13.87
N MET A 526 -2.05 15.23 -14.71
CA MET A 526 -2.99 16.34 -14.93
C MET A 526 -4.34 15.89 -15.52
N ARG A 527 -4.37 14.86 -16.36
CA ARG A 527 -5.62 14.25 -16.87
C ARG A 527 -6.37 13.55 -15.75
N GLY A 528 -5.70 12.74 -14.93
CA GLY A 528 -6.28 12.12 -13.74
C GLY A 528 -6.92 13.15 -12.79
N TRP A 529 -6.23 14.28 -12.53
CA TRP A 529 -6.81 15.37 -11.73
C TRP A 529 -8.06 16.00 -12.36
N ARG A 530 -8.05 16.27 -13.68
CA ARG A 530 -9.23 16.82 -14.39
C ARG A 530 -10.43 15.86 -14.36
N ILE A 531 -10.19 14.55 -14.33
CA ILE A 531 -11.24 13.55 -14.12
C ILE A 531 -11.79 13.63 -12.70
N PHE A 532 -10.92 13.72 -11.68
CA PHE A 532 -11.37 13.89 -10.29
C PHE A 532 -12.20 15.18 -10.09
N GLU A 533 -11.81 16.31 -10.70
CA GLU A 533 -12.61 17.55 -10.71
C GLU A 533 -13.97 17.40 -11.41
N ALA A 534 -14.11 16.45 -12.34
CA ALA A 534 -15.39 16.10 -12.94
C ALA A 534 -16.22 15.20 -12.01
N ILE A 535 -15.62 14.26 -11.29
CA ILE A 535 -16.30 13.42 -10.29
C ILE A 535 -16.87 14.29 -9.15
N GLU A 536 -16.07 15.20 -8.59
CA GLU A 536 -16.48 16.16 -7.56
C GLU A 536 -17.69 17.02 -7.98
N ARG A 537 -17.76 17.39 -9.26
CA ARG A 537 -18.84 18.23 -9.81
C ARG A 537 -20.10 17.45 -10.17
N GLU A 538 -19.93 16.32 -10.87
CA GLU A 538 -21.01 15.63 -11.57
C GLU A 538 -21.59 14.45 -10.77
N ALA A 539 -20.78 13.78 -9.95
CA ALA A 539 -21.19 12.58 -9.21
C ALA A 539 -21.58 12.87 -7.75
N LYS A 540 -20.90 13.83 -7.09
CA LYS A 540 -21.08 14.10 -5.65
C LYS A 540 -22.53 14.40 -5.25
N THR A 541 -22.95 13.83 -4.12
CA THR A 541 -24.28 14.00 -3.49
C THR A 541 -24.14 14.53 -2.06
N ALA A 542 -25.24 14.61 -1.31
CA ALA A 542 -25.21 14.95 0.12
C ALA A 542 -24.63 13.83 1.03
N SER A 543 -24.43 12.62 0.50
CA SER A 543 -24.06 11.41 1.26
C SER A 543 -23.02 10.52 0.58
N GLY A 544 -22.64 10.78 -0.67
CA GLY A 544 -21.61 10.00 -1.36
C GLY A 544 -21.39 10.49 -2.78
N TYR A 545 -21.12 9.57 -3.71
CA TYR A 545 -20.98 9.84 -5.14
C TYR A 545 -21.91 8.92 -5.92
N ALA A 546 -22.76 9.50 -6.74
CA ALA A 546 -23.67 8.78 -7.61
C ALA A 546 -23.01 8.49 -8.95
N SER A 547 -23.12 7.25 -9.43
CA SER A 547 -22.92 6.93 -10.84
C SER A 547 -23.77 7.87 -11.72
N VAL A 548 -23.26 8.28 -12.89
CA VAL A 548 -23.97 9.21 -13.79
C VAL A 548 -24.66 8.42 -14.91
N VAL A 549 -25.91 8.75 -15.22
CA VAL A 549 -26.74 8.06 -16.22
C VAL A 549 -26.40 8.46 -17.65
N SER A 550 -26.01 9.72 -17.88
CA SER A 550 -25.60 10.24 -19.18
C SER A 550 -24.52 11.32 -19.03
N VAL A 551 -23.40 11.13 -19.72
CA VAL A 551 -22.28 12.09 -19.81
C VAL A 551 -22.49 13.19 -20.86
N ASP A 552 -23.53 13.06 -21.71
CA ASP A 552 -23.82 14.00 -22.79
C ASP A 552 -24.41 15.36 -22.32
N VAL A 553 -24.70 15.51 -21.02
CA VAL A 553 -25.30 16.72 -20.43
C VAL A 553 -24.67 16.98 -19.06
N SER A 554 -24.23 18.23 -18.81
CA SER A 554 -23.82 18.72 -17.49
C SER A 554 -24.89 19.69 -16.95
N ALA A 555 -25.39 19.57 -15.72
CA ALA A 555 -25.08 18.51 -14.76
C ALA A 555 -25.73 17.16 -15.15
N GLY A 556 -24.98 16.07 -15.05
CA GLY A 556 -25.45 14.74 -15.44
C GLY A 556 -26.60 14.22 -14.56
N PRO A 557 -27.63 13.56 -15.12
CA PRO A 557 -28.63 12.86 -14.31
C PRO A 557 -27.96 11.74 -13.51
N LYS A 558 -28.14 11.71 -12.20
CA LYS A 558 -27.50 10.75 -11.28
C LYS A 558 -28.32 9.45 -11.17
N ARG A 559 -27.61 8.32 -11.03
CA ARG A 559 -28.14 6.98 -10.69
C ARG A 559 -27.92 6.75 -9.20
N ASP A 560 -28.87 6.08 -8.56
CA ASP A 560 -28.83 5.80 -7.12
C ASP A 560 -27.97 4.56 -6.79
N SER A 561 -26.66 4.66 -7.04
CA SER A 561 -25.63 3.66 -6.69
C SER A 561 -24.26 4.34 -6.59
N MET A 562 -23.53 4.00 -5.53
CA MET A 562 -22.11 4.32 -5.30
C MET A 562 -21.36 2.98 -5.18
N PRO A 563 -20.64 2.54 -6.23
CA PRO A 563 -19.90 1.29 -6.20
C PRO A 563 -18.78 1.27 -5.15
N SER A 564 -18.50 0.07 -4.64
CA SER A 564 -17.54 -0.16 -3.54
C SER A 564 -16.08 0.24 -3.87
N TYR A 565 -15.64 -0.05 -5.11
CA TYR A 565 -14.25 -0.04 -5.59
C TYR A 565 -13.56 1.33 -5.80
N PHE A 566 -14.01 2.40 -5.15
CA PHE A 566 -13.63 3.79 -5.50
C PHE A 566 -12.21 4.23 -4.95
N LEU A 567 -11.35 3.31 -4.41
CA LEU A 567 -10.47 3.50 -3.20
C LEU A 567 -9.21 2.51 -3.06
N ALA A 568 -7.94 2.84 -2.58
CA ALA A 568 -6.76 1.93 -2.16
C ALA A 568 -5.42 2.55 -1.48
N GLU A 569 -4.42 1.79 -0.90
CA GLU A 569 -2.91 2.01 -0.51
C GLU A 569 -2.27 2.05 1.00
N THR A 570 -1.20 2.80 1.49
CA THR A 570 -0.38 2.55 2.81
C THR A 570 0.55 3.67 3.51
N SER A 571 0.99 3.66 4.83
CA SER A 571 0.99 4.74 5.98
C SER A 571 2.20 5.52 6.70
N VAL A 572 2.01 6.76 7.29
CA VAL A 572 2.90 7.67 8.17
C VAL A 572 2.15 8.61 9.21
N ARG A 573 2.77 9.16 10.29
CA ARG A 573 2.12 9.98 11.40
C ARG A 573 2.83 11.27 11.93
N PHE A 574 2.08 12.17 12.61
CA PHE A 574 2.53 13.19 13.59
C PHE A 574 1.47 13.46 14.71
N ILE A 575 1.89 13.68 15.96
CA ILE A 575 1.00 13.80 17.15
C ILE A 575 1.46 14.95 18.09
N VAL A 576 0.50 15.68 18.69
CA VAL A 576 0.71 16.74 19.70
C VAL A 576 0.15 16.31 21.06
N PHE A 577 0.99 16.34 22.09
CA PHE A 577 0.66 15.98 23.47
C PHE A 577 0.64 17.21 24.41
N ASP A 578 -0.08 17.11 25.53
CA ASP A 578 -0.04 18.07 26.62
C ASP A 578 0.93 17.68 27.76
N GLN A 579 0.91 18.43 28.88
CA GLN A 579 1.74 18.17 30.07
C GLN A 579 1.38 16.87 30.83
N HIS A 580 0.26 16.23 30.51
CA HIS A 580 -0.21 14.97 31.09
C HIS A 580 -0.08 13.78 30.13
N ALA A 581 0.34 14.03 28.88
CA ALA A 581 0.32 13.11 27.74
C ALA A 581 -1.09 12.72 27.25
N ASP A 582 -2.09 13.57 27.47
CA ASP A 582 -3.32 13.52 26.68
C ASP A 582 -3.02 14.05 25.25
N ILE A 583 -3.59 13.39 24.23
CA ILE A 583 -3.44 13.78 22.82
C ILE A 583 -4.37 14.96 22.54
N ILE A 584 -3.81 16.08 22.07
CA ILE A 584 -4.56 17.32 21.78
C ILE A 584 -4.87 17.44 20.29
N ALA A 585 -3.96 16.99 19.43
CA ALA A 585 -4.11 16.99 17.99
C ALA A 585 -3.24 15.90 17.36
N GLN A 586 -3.66 15.34 16.23
CA GLN A 586 -2.85 14.41 15.45
C GLN A 586 -3.21 14.50 13.96
N HIS A 587 -2.27 14.08 13.12
CA HIS A 587 -2.55 13.82 11.71
C HIS A 587 -1.69 12.67 11.22
N GLN A 588 -2.20 11.99 10.22
CA GLN A 588 -1.68 10.75 9.69
C GLN A 588 -1.86 10.86 8.16
N LEU A 589 -0.83 10.55 7.35
CA LEU A 589 -0.81 10.55 5.87
C LEU A 589 0.15 9.46 5.38
N GLU A 590 0.01 8.97 4.17
CA GLU A 590 0.43 7.59 3.86
C GLU A 590 1.34 7.50 2.63
N PHE A 591 2.43 6.71 2.74
CA PHE A 591 3.44 6.53 1.71
C PHE A 591 3.63 5.08 1.18
N PRO A 592 3.83 4.88 -0.15
CA PRO A 592 3.95 3.55 -0.75
C PRO A 592 5.08 2.66 -0.21
N GLN A 593 4.77 1.36 -0.10
CA GLN A 593 5.73 0.30 0.21
C GLN A 593 6.28 -0.30 -1.10
N TYR A 594 7.59 -0.43 -1.25
CA TYR A 594 8.21 -0.90 -2.50
C TYR A 594 8.84 -2.30 -2.34
N TYR A 595 8.42 -3.25 -3.18
CA TYR A 595 8.92 -4.64 -3.18
C TYR A 595 9.51 -5.00 -4.56
N PRO A 596 10.71 -4.52 -4.91
CA PRO A 596 11.27 -4.69 -6.27
C PRO A 596 11.60 -6.15 -6.62
N HIS A 597 11.91 -6.97 -5.62
CA HIS A 597 12.22 -8.39 -5.74
C HIS A 597 11.74 -9.17 -4.49
N PRO A 598 11.56 -10.51 -4.55
CA PRO A 598 11.19 -11.31 -3.39
C PRO A 598 12.16 -11.13 -2.21
N GLY A 599 11.61 -10.86 -1.02
CA GLY A 599 12.39 -10.65 0.20
C GLY A 599 13.14 -9.30 0.27
N TRP A 600 12.98 -8.42 -0.73
CA TRP A 600 13.44 -7.04 -0.70
C TRP A 600 12.29 -6.14 -0.23
N HIS A 601 12.58 -5.14 0.60
CA HIS A 601 11.62 -4.13 1.03
C HIS A 601 12.29 -2.75 1.04
N GLU A 602 11.68 -1.81 0.33
CA GLU A 602 12.18 -0.47 0.09
C GLU A 602 11.14 0.61 0.42
N HIS A 603 11.64 1.78 0.80
CA HIS A 603 10.86 3.00 0.98
C HIS A 603 11.49 4.13 0.17
N ASP A 604 10.69 5.09 -0.30
CA ASP A 604 11.25 6.31 -0.86
C ASP A 604 11.55 7.34 0.24
N ALA A 605 12.79 7.82 0.30
CA ALA A 605 13.21 8.76 1.31
C ALA A 605 12.61 10.17 1.08
N ASP A 606 12.42 10.59 -0.17
CA ASP A 606 11.75 11.86 -0.47
C ASP A 606 10.24 11.77 -0.18
N GLU A 607 9.62 10.59 -0.32
CA GLU A 607 8.22 10.38 0.10
C GLU A 607 8.11 10.40 1.64
N ILE A 608 8.99 9.72 2.39
CA ILE A 608 9.03 9.82 3.87
C ILE A 608 9.11 11.29 4.34
N LYS A 609 9.96 12.10 3.70
CA LYS A 609 10.11 13.52 4.00
C LYS A 609 8.80 14.29 3.75
N GLN A 610 8.19 14.13 2.57
CA GLN A 610 6.97 14.83 2.19
C GLN A 610 5.80 14.50 3.14
N HIS A 611 5.60 13.23 3.47
CA HIS A 611 4.52 12.82 4.37
C HIS A 611 4.75 13.29 5.81
N ALA A 612 6.01 13.38 6.28
CA ALA A 612 6.33 14.00 7.57
C ALA A 612 6.00 15.50 7.58
N ASP A 613 6.39 16.25 6.53
CA ASP A 613 6.05 17.67 6.38
C ASP A 613 4.53 17.89 6.38
N GLN A 614 3.77 17.09 5.63
CA GLN A 614 2.31 17.19 5.55
C GLN A 614 1.61 16.75 6.84
N CYS A 615 2.14 15.75 7.58
CA CYS A 615 1.59 15.37 8.89
C CYS A 615 1.77 16.50 9.92
N ILE A 616 2.90 17.22 9.89
CA ILE A 616 3.11 18.42 10.69
C ILE A 616 2.07 19.50 10.33
N GLU A 617 1.84 19.74 9.04
CA GLU A 617 0.84 20.73 8.58
C GLU A 617 -0.59 20.37 8.98
N GLY A 618 -1.01 19.13 8.76
CA GLY A 618 -2.34 18.64 9.13
C GLY A 618 -2.59 18.67 10.64
N ALA A 619 -1.62 18.24 11.46
CA ALA A 619 -1.79 18.18 12.91
C ALA A 619 -1.84 19.57 13.55
N ILE A 620 -1.13 20.56 12.98
CA ILE A 620 -1.23 21.94 13.42
C ILE A 620 -2.57 22.57 12.99
N SER A 621 -3.15 22.16 11.86
CA SER A 621 -4.53 22.53 11.53
C SER A 621 -5.54 22.00 12.57
N GLU A 622 -5.39 20.75 13.01
CA GLU A 622 -6.23 20.20 14.10
C GLU A 622 -5.99 20.88 15.45
N LEU A 623 -4.74 21.24 15.77
CA LEU A 623 -4.40 21.99 16.99
C LEU A 623 -5.07 23.37 17.02
N GLU A 624 -5.06 24.09 15.89
CA GLU A 624 -5.72 25.39 15.76
C GLU A 624 -7.27 25.27 15.79
N LYS A 625 -7.83 24.19 15.22
CA LYS A 625 -9.28 23.88 15.35
C LYS A 625 -9.67 23.53 16.79
N ALA A 626 -8.79 22.88 17.55
CA ALA A 626 -8.96 22.59 18.98
C ALA A 626 -8.82 23.85 19.88
N GLY A 627 -8.57 25.03 19.29
CA GLY A 627 -8.55 26.32 19.98
C GLY A 627 -7.19 26.73 20.56
N TRP A 628 -6.11 26.00 20.25
CA TRP A 628 -4.75 26.31 20.67
C TRP A 628 -4.01 27.09 19.58
N SER A 629 -3.10 28.02 19.94
CA SER A 629 -2.15 28.53 18.94
C SER A 629 -1.16 27.43 18.55
N LYS A 630 -0.72 27.38 17.29
CA LYS A 630 0.48 26.63 16.89
C LYS A 630 1.71 26.94 17.74
N ASP A 631 1.81 28.17 18.26
CA ASP A 631 2.89 28.61 19.17
C ASP A 631 2.85 27.87 20.52
N SER A 632 1.83 27.06 20.79
CA SER A 632 1.74 26.17 21.95
C SER A 632 2.73 25.00 21.86
N VAL A 633 3.12 24.58 20.65
CA VAL A 633 4.14 23.54 20.46
C VAL A 633 5.51 24.11 20.81
N LYS A 634 6.17 23.53 21.82
CA LYS A 634 7.42 24.08 22.40
C LYS A 634 8.70 23.41 21.91
N ALA A 635 8.63 22.14 21.53
CA ALA A 635 9.70 21.38 20.90
C ALA A 635 9.08 20.24 20.09
N ILE A 636 9.84 19.66 19.15
CA ILE A 636 9.48 18.42 18.45
C ILE A 636 10.45 17.30 18.83
N GLY A 637 9.88 16.11 19.05
CA GLY A 637 10.62 14.85 19.10
C GLY A 637 10.34 14.04 17.84
N ILE A 638 11.37 13.39 17.29
CA ILE A 638 11.24 12.47 16.16
C ILE A 638 11.52 11.05 16.65
N THR A 639 10.67 10.12 16.25
CA THR A 639 10.91 8.68 16.39
C THR A 639 10.56 7.96 15.11
N ASN A 640 11.17 6.80 14.91
CA ASN A 640 11.29 6.15 13.62
C ASN A 640 11.36 4.63 13.76
N GLN A 641 10.90 3.93 12.71
CA GLN A 641 11.32 2.55 12.48
C GLN A 641 12.85 2.47 12.49
N ARG A 642 13.40 1.59 13.33
CA ARG A 642 14.85 1.43 13.47
C ARG A 642 15.43 0.66 12.27
N GLU A 643 16.76 0.57 12.24
CA GLU A 643 17.64 -0.08 11.24
C GLU A 643 17.54 0.37 9.76
N THR A 644 16.38 0.88 9.32
CA THR A 644 16.07 1.29 7.95
C THR A 644 17.07 2.33 7.46
N THR A 645 17.73 2.02 6.35
CA THR A 645 18.98 2.66 5.93
C THR A 645 18.75 3.59 4.74
N ILE A 646 19.25 4.83 4.84
CA ILE A 646 19.14 5.87 3.80
C ILE A 646 20.55 6.32 3.40
N SER A 647 20.75 6.54 2.10
CA SER A 647 21.95 7.16 1.53
C SER A 647 21.57 8.40 0.73
N TRP A 648 22.32 9.50 0.90
CA TRP A 648 22.07 10.77 0.19
C TRP A 648 23.38 11.53 -0.11
N SER A 649 23.34 12.46 -1.06
CA SER A 649 24.51 13.27 -1.43
C SER A 649 24.62 14.53 -0.55
N ARG A 650 25.81 14.82 -0.02
CA ARG A 650 26.14 16.00 0.80
C ARG A 650 25.99 17.30 0.01
N LYS A 651 26.45 17.32 -1.24
CA LYS A 651 26.35 18.49 -2.15
C LYS A 651 24.92 18.83 -2.55
N THR A 652 24.05 17.83 -2.71
CA THR A 652 22.71 18.02 -3.29
C THR A 652 21.56 17.87 -2.30
N GLY A 653 21.79 17.20 -1.16
CA GLY A 653 20.78 16.87 -0.16
C GLY A 653 19.79 15.79 -0.60
N LYS A 654 19.97 15.19 -1.78
CA LYS A 654 19.01 14.23 -2.38
C LYS A 654 19.38 12.77 -2.08
N PRO A 655 18.38 11.87 -1.92
CA PRO A 655 18.62 10.44 -1.85
C PRO A 655 19.39 9.94 -3.08
N LEU A 656 20.30 8.98 -2.87
CA LEU A 656 21.08 8.33 -3.92
C LEU A 656 20.42 7.04 -4.42
N CYS A 657 19.65 6.38 -3.56
CA CYS A 657 18.79 5.25 -3.88
C CYS A 657 17.57 5.23 -2.94
N LYS A 658 16.65 4.29 -3.14
CA LYS A 658 15.57 4.04 -2.16
C LYS A 658 16.16 3.52 -0.83
N ALA A 659 15.47 3.81 0.26
CA ALA A 659 15.83 3.35 1.58
C ALA A 659 15.59 1.84 1.70
N ILE A 660 16.56 1.08 2.25
CA ILE A 660 16.40 -0.36 2.47
C ILE A 660 15.83 -0.58 3.88
N VAL A 661 14.62 -1.16 3.94
CA VAL A 661 13.81 -1.28 5.17
C VAL A 661 14.33 -2.37 6.09
N TRP A 662 14.10 -2.24 7.40
CA TRP A 662 14.60 -3.18 8.40
C TRP A 662 14.29 -4.65 8.12
N THR A 663 13.08 -4.96 7.62
CA THR A 663 12.61 -6.30 7.23
C THR A 663 13.32 -6.88 6.00
N ASP A 664 14.09 -6.08 5.26
CA ASP A 664 14.75 -6.50 4.02
C ASP A 664 15.76 -7.63 4.27
N SER A 665 15.72 -8.64 3.39
CA SER A 665 16.52 -9.86 3.47
C SER A 665 17.48 -10.04 2.28
N ARG A 666 17.61 -9.07 1.37
CA ARG A 666 18.53 -9.16 0.21
C ARG A 666 19.99 -9.36 0.62
N THR A 667 20.33 -8.90 1.82
CA THR A 667 21.69 -8.85 2.35
C THR A 667 22.19 -10.17 2.94
N LYS A 668 21.45 -11.28 2.82
CA LYS A 668 21.87 -12.62 3.30
C LYS A 668 23.30 -12.98 2.87
N HIS A 669 23.64 -12.80 1.59
CA HIS A 669 24.98 -13.09 1.08
C HIS A 669 26.05 -12.11 1.61
N THR A 670 25.68 -10.86 1.90
CA THR A 670 26.56 -9.88 2.57
C THR A 670 26.86 -10.32 4.00
N VAL A 671 25.86 -10.79 4.75
CA VAL A 671 26.06 -11.36 6.10
C VAL A 671 27.05 -12.53 6.05
N ALA A 672 26.79 -13.54 5.21
CA ALA A 672 27.65 -14.71 5.08
C ALA A 672 29.09 -14.35 4.64
N HIS A 673 29.26 -13.34 3.77
CA HIS A 673 30.57 -12.80 3.41
C HIS A 673 31.31 -12.22 4.63
N TYR A 674 30.63 -11.43 5.45
CA TYR A 674 31.25 -10.82 6.63
C TYR A 674 31.49 -11.81 7.77
N GLU A 675 30.68 -12.85 7.91
CA GLU A 675 30.96 -13.98 8.80
C GLU A 675 32.21 -14.75 8.36
N ALA A 676 32.32 -15.05 7.06
CA ALA A 676 33.53 -15.63 6.48
C ALA A 676 34.77 -14.71 6.62
N LYS A 677 34.59 -13.38 6.53
CA LYS A 677 35.65 -12.38 6.78
C LYS A 677 36.08 -12.37 8.25
N LEU A 678 35.15 -12.50 9.21
CA LEU A 678 35.45 -12.66 10.64
C LEU A 678 36.19 -13.98 10.93
N GLN A 679 35.81 -15.07 10.27
CA GLN A 679 36.46 -16.37 10.41
C GLN A 679 37.90 -16.36 9.87
N SER A 680 38.14 -15.72 8.73
CA SER A 680 39.42 -15.76 8.01
C SER A 680 40.36 -14.59 8.31
N THR A 681 39.90 -13.35 8.18
CA THR A 681 40.66 -12.11 8.42
C THR A 681 40.53 -11.66 9.87
N GLY A 682 39.31 -11.70 10.42
CA GLY A 682 38.97 -11.17 11.73
C GLY A 682 38.70 -9.67 11.74
N ILE A 683 38.55 -9.14 12.96
CA ILE A 683 38.47 -7.70 13.26
C ILE A 683 39.63 -7.29 14.16
N GLN A 684 40.15 -6.07 13.97
CA GLN A 684 41.18 -5.50 14.83
C GLN A 684 40.53 -4.94 16.10
N VAL A 685 40.98 -5.35 17.29
CA VAL A 685 40.40 -4.90 18.59
C VAL A 685 41.26 -3.88 19.33
N SER A 686 42.52 -3.76 18.93
CA SER A 686 43.47 -2.72 19.30
C SER A 686 44.65 -2.76 18.30
N PRO A 687 45.50 -1.72 18.20
CA PRO A 687 46.55 -1.63 17.18
C PRO A 687 47.41 -2.90 17.06
N GLY A 688 47.29 -3.58 15.91
CA GLY A 688 47.99 -4.83 15.61
C GLY A 688 47.39 -6.12 16.21
N VAL A 689 46.36 -6.04 17.06
CA VAL A 689 45.71 -7.20 17.69
C VAL A 689 44.42 -7.55 16.95
N TRP A 690 44.44 -8.70 16.26
CA TRP A 690 43.31 -9.21 15.49
C TRP A 690 42.60 -10.35 16.22
N LYS A 691 41.27 -10.38 16.15
CA LYS A 691 40.40 -11.42 16.74
C LYS A 691 39.58 -12.09 15.63
N LYS A 692 39.63 -13.42 15.58
CA LYS A 692 39.13 -14.24 14.46
C LYS A 692 38.12 -15.29 14.92
N GLY A 693 37.23 -15.69 14.01
CA GLY A 693 36.18 -16.69 14.26
C GLY A 693 35.37 -16.37 15.52
N ALA A 694 35.20 -17.34 16.42
CA ALA A 694 34.48 -17.15 17.67
C ALA A 694 34.99 -15.95 18.50
N GLU A 695 36.31 -15.74 18.57
CA GLU A 695 36.86 -14.56 19.26
C GLU A 695 36.55 -13.24 18.55
N GLY A 696 36.43 -13.27 17.22
CA GLY A 696 36.06 -12.11 16.39
C GLY A 696 34.58 -11.77 16.53
N VAL A 697 33.70 -12.78 16.52
CA VAL A 697 32.25 -12.62 16.75
C VAL A 697 32.00 -12.06 18.15
N GLU A 698 32.68 -12.61 19.17
CA GLU A 698 32.68 -12.08 20.54
C GLU A 698 33.18 -10.63 20.57
N ALA A 699 34.27 -10.31 19.87
CA ALA A 699 34.79 -8.95 19.81
C ALA A 699 33.80 -7.95 19.19
N LEU A 700 33.12 -8.32 18.11
CA LEU A 700 32.10 -7.50 17.46
C LEU A 700 30.88 -7.30 18.38
N ARG A 701 30.39 -8.37 19.03
CA ARG A 701 29.30 -8.29 20.02
C ARG A 701 29.69 -7.44 21.23
N ARG A 702 30.92 -7.52 21.72
CA ARG A 702 31.44 -6.70 22.84
C ARG A 702 31.51 -5.21 22.52
N ILE A 703 31.73 -4.84 21.25
CA ILE A 703 31.80 -3.43 20.81
C ILE A 703 30.39 -2.87 20.56
N THR A 704 29.56 -3.62 19.82
CA THR A 704 28.28 -3.13 19.26
C THR A 704 27.05 -3.54 20.05
N GLY A 705 27.13 -4.62 20.84
CA GLY A 705 25.99 -5.29 21.46
C GLY A 705 25.23 -6.28 20.56
N LEU A 706 25.57 -6.35 19.28
CA LEU A 706 24.79 -7.00 18.23
C LEU A 706 25.55 -8.14 17.52
N PRO A 707 24.87 -9.16 16.97
CA PRO A 707 25.43 -10.11 16.02
C PRO A 707 25.44 -9.52 14.59
N LEU A 708 26.13 -10.18 13.64
CA LEU A 708 25.83 -9.96 12.23
C LEU A 708 24.44 -10.48 11.89
N SER A 709 23.69 -9.75 11.06
CA SER A 709 22.33 -10.08 10.62
C SER A 709 21.95 -9.20 9.43
N THR A 710 20.96 -9.62 8.63
CA THR A 710 20.39 -8.79 7.56
C THR A 710 19.69 -7.56 8.10
N TYR A 711 19.25 -7.61 9.37
CA TYR A 711 18.46 -6.61 10.07
C TYR A 711 19.17 -5.24 10.13
N PHE A 712 20.46 -5.20 10.49
CA PHE A 712 21.17 -3.97 10.89
C PHE A 712 21.75 -3.11 9.75
N SER A 713 21.87 -1.80 10.00
CA SER A 713 22.12 -0.79 8.95
C SER A 713 23.46 -0.90 8.23
N GLY A 714 24.55 -1.29 8.92
CA GLY A 714 25.89 -1.38 8.30
C GLY A 714 25.96 -2.43 7.20
N ILE A 715 25.26 -3.55 7.37
CA ILE A 715 25.15 -4.59 6.33
C ILE A 715 24.35 -4.07 5.12
N LYS A 716 23.28 -3.29 5.35
CA LYS A 716 22.49 -2.63 4.30
C LYS A 716 23.28 -1.55 3.55
N LEU A 717 24.01 -0.69 4.26
CA LEU A 717 24.87 0.36 3.69
C LEU A 717 25.99 -0.23 2.83
N ARG A 718 26.61 -1.32 3.27
CA ARG A 718 27.63 -2.03 2.50
C ARG A 718 27.07 -2.53 1.18
N TRP A 719 25.93 -3.23 1.24
CA TRP A 719 25.21 -3.68 0.06
C TRP A 719 24.87 -2.52 -0.89
N MET A 720 24.42 -1.37 -0.38
CA MET A 720 24.17 -0.18 -1.23
C MET A 720 25.43 0.28 -1.98
N ILE A 721 26.57 0.43 -1.29
CA ILE A 721 27.83 0.87 -1.92
C ILE A 721 28.37 -0.18 -2.91
N ASP A 722 28.06 -1.47 -2.71
CA ASP A 722 28.48 -2.56 -3.60
C ASP A 722 27.55 -2.79 -4.81
N ASN A 723 26.31 -2.27 -4.80
CA ASN A 723 25.27 -2.60 -5.80
C ASN A 723 24.61 -1.39 -6.49
N TYR A 724 24.69 -0.18 -5.93
CA TYR A 724 24.21 1.05 -6.57
C TYR A 724 25.39 1.94 -6.99
N PRO A 725 25.68 2.11 -8.29
CA PRO A 725 26.79 2.91 -8.78
C PRO A 725 26.79 4.35 -8.25
N GLU A 726 25.62 4.98 -8.10
CA GLU A 726 25.44 6.33 -7.58
C GLU A 726 25.91 6.46 -6.12
N VAL A 727 25.74 5.39 -5.33
CA VAL A 727 26.21 5.29 -3.94
C VAL A 727 27.70 5.01 -3.90
N GLN A 728 28.22 4.17 -4.80
CA GLN A 728 29.66 3.91 -4.95
C GLN A 728 30.43 5.18 -5.35
N GLU A 729 30.03 5.85 -6.43
CA GLU A 729 30.65 7.09 -6.90
C GLU A 729 30.60 8.18 -5.82
N SER A 730 29.49 8.29 -5.07
CA SER A 730 29.36 9.22 -3.96
C SER A 730 30.29 8.87 -2.78
N HIS A 731 30.49 7.59 -2.47
CA HIS A 731 31.45 7.14 -1.46
C HIS A 731 32.89 7.46 -1.88
N GLU A 732 33.23 7.19 -3.14
CA GLU A 732 34.57 7.46 -3.70
C GLU A 732 34.86 8.97 -3.79
N ALA A 733 33.87 9.79 -4.14
CA ALA A 733 33.96 11.25 -4.24
C ALA A 733 33.76 12.02 -2.91
N ASP A 734 33.68 11.30 -1.78
CA ASP A 734 33.43 11.82 -0.41
C ASP A 734 32.11 12.60 -0.24
N ASP A 735 31.18 12.42 -1.16
CA ASP A 735 29.88 13.07 -1.18
C ASP A 735 28.79 12.29 -0.45
N LEU A 736 28.98 10.99 -0.22
CA LEU A 736 27.98 10.15 0.44
C LEU A 736 27.76 10.61 1.90
N LEU A 737 26.49 10.73 2.26
CA LEU A 737 25.96 10.74 3.63
C LEU A 737 25.13 9.48 3.86
N PHE A 738 25.29 8.88 5.03
CA PHE A 738 24.49 7.76 5.53
C PHE A 738 23.71 8.18 6.78
N GLY A 739 22.54 7.58 6.96
CA GLY A 739 21.79 7.68 8.20
C GLY A 739 20.64 6.68 8.28
N THR A 740 20.11 6.53 9.48
CA THR A 740 18.77 5.96 9.73
C THR A 740 17.68 7.02 9.52
N VAL A 741 16.41 6.63 9.62
CA VAL A 741 15.27 7.48 9.24
C VAL A 741 15.19 8.78 10.07
N GLU A 742 15.58 8.78 11.34
CA GLU A 742 15.62 10.00 12.16
C GLU A 742 16.68 10.99 11.66
N SER A 743 17.84 10.48 11.22
CA SER A 743 18.95 11.27 10.69
C SER A 743 18.54 11.99 9.41
N TRP A 744 17.80 11.30 8.53
CA TRP A 744 17.26 11.87 7.30
C TRP A 744 16.17 12.92 7.55
N VAL A 745 15.19 12.64 8.42
CA VAL A 745 14.10 13.57 8.72
C VAL A 745 14.63 14.81 9.47
N ALA A 746 15.54 14.63 10.42
CA ALA A 746 16.20 15.73 11.13
C ALA A 746 17.07 16.58 10.19
N TYR A 747 17.92 15.97 9.35
CA TYR A 747 18.72 16.68 8.34
C TYR A 747 17.84 17.59 7.47
N ASN A 748 16.70 17.08 7.02
CA ASN A 748 15.75 17.83 6.22
C ASN A 748 15.08 18.98 7.00
N LEU A 749 14.41 18.69 8.13
CA LEU A 749 13.70 19.70 8.92
C LEU A 749 14.63 20.81 9.45
N LEU A 750 15.90 20.49 9.74
CA LEU A 750 16.93 21.44 10.16
C LEU A 750 17.56 22.23 8.99
N GLY A 751 17.04 22.11 7.75
CA GLY A 751 17.41 22.95 6.61
C GLY A 751 18.31 22.31 5.54
N GLY A 752 18.48 20.98 5.55
CA GLY A 752 19.16 20.22 4.50
C GLY A 752 20.55 20.76 4.16
N VAL A 753 20.82 20.97 2.87
CA VAL A 753 22.12 21.46 2.36
C VAL A 753 22.50 22.85 2.92
N GLU A 754 21.53 23.75 3.16
CA GLU A 754 21.82 25.12 3.61
C GLU A 754 22.43 25.19 5.01
N LYS A 755 22.13 24.20 5.85
CA LYS A 755 22.62 24.10 7.23
C LYS A 755 23.60 22.95 7.41
N ASN A 756 23.47 21.91 6.59
CA ASN A 756 24.29 20.69 6.58
C ASN A 756 24.41 20.03 7.97
N ILE A 757 23.33 20.04 8.76
CA ILE A 757 23.27 19.45 10.10
C ILE A 757 23.03 17.94 9.96
N HIS A 758 24.10 17.22 9.65
CA HIS A 758 24.09 15.76 9.56
C HIS A 758 24.37 15.15 10.94
N ILE A 759 23.28 14.80 11.62
CA ILE A 759 23.27 14.24 12.99
C ILE A 759 22.59 12.87 13.00
N GLY A 760 22.93 12.04 13.97
CA GLY A 760 22.35 10.71 14.19
C GLY A 760 22.47 10.36 15.66
N GLU A 761 21.42 9.78 16.22
CA GLU A 761 21.26 9.71 17.68
C GLU A 761 21.70 8.36 18.25
N VAL A 762 22.20 8.33 19.49
CA VAL A 762 22.83 7.15 20.09
C VAL A 762 21.96 5.88 20.15
N THR A 763 20.64 5.97 20.38
CA THR A 763 19.75 4.79 20.33
C THR A 763 19.67 4.20 18.91
N ASN A 764 19.48 5.04 17.89
CA ASN A 764 19.48 4.61 16.48
C ASN A 764 20.87 4.15 16.01
N ALA A 765 21.93 4.89 16.37
CA ALA A 765 23.31 4.56 16.05
C ALA A 765 23.74 3.20 16.62
N SER A 766 23.22 2.80 17.79
CA SER A 766 23.47 1.46 18.36
C SER A 766 22.99 0.32 17.46
N ARG A 767 22.03 0.58 16.55
CA ARG A 767 21.42 -0.40 15.63
C ARG A 767 22.17 -0.58 14.31
N THR A 768 23.29 0.12 14.13
CA THR A 768 23.99 0.22 12.85
C THR A 768 25.08 -0.83 12.63
N LEU A 769 25.51 -1.57 13.66
CA LEU A 769 26.79 -2.31 13.71
C LEU A 769 28.06 -1.44 13.64
N LEU A 770 27.98 -0.10 13.76
CA LEU A 770 29.13 0.80 13.64
C LEU A 770 29.46 1.58 14.93
N LEU A 771 28.56 1.60 15.91
CA LEU A 771 28.75 2.29 17.19
C LEU A 771 29.51 1.40 18.18
N ASN A 772 30.56 1.95 18.80
CA ASN A 772 31.14 1.42 20.03
C ASN A 772 30.32 1.93 21.23
N MET A 773 29.51 1.04 21.83
CA MET A 773 28.61 1.41 22.93
C MET A 773 29.35 2.02 24.12
N SER A 774 30.52 1.47 24.48
CA SER A 774 31.29 1.90 25.65
C SER A 774 31.91 3.31 25.53
N THR A 775 31.98 3.86 24.32
CA THR A 775 32.61 5.17 24.06
C THR A 775 31.71 6.19 23.38
N LEU A 776 30.48 5.77 22.99
CA LEU A 776 29.52 6.53 22.20
C LEU A 776 30.13 7.16 20.93
N LYS A 777 30.96 6.37 20.22
CA LYS A 777 31.68 6.80 19.01
C LYS A 777 31.59 5.76 17.91
N TRP A 778 31.66 6.22 16.66
CA TRP A 778 31.89 5.35 15.52
C TRP A 778 33.23 4.64 15.65
N GLU A 779 33.20 3.32 15.58
CA GLU A 779 34.36 2.45 15.80
C GLU A 779 35.20 2.32 14.54
N ASP A 780 36.42 2.87 14.54
CA ASP A 780 37.29 2.87 13.36
C ASP A 780 37.62 1.44 12.88
N SER A 781 37.70 0.44 13.77
CA SER A 781 37.92 -0.95 13.37
C SER A 781 36.72 -1.59 12.65
N LEU A 782 35.48 -1.16 12.95
CA LEU A 782 34.27 -1.60 12.23
C LEU A 782 34.13 -0.85 10.90
N LEU A 783 34.57 0.41 10.83
CA LEU A 783 34.65 1.15 9.56
C LEU A 783 35.69 0.53 8.61
N GLU A 784 36.87 0.13 9.11
CA GLU A 784 37.86 -0.65 8.32
C GLU A 784 37.28 -2.01 7.91
N PHE A 785 36.59 -2.70 8.82
CA PHE A 785 35.99 -4.01 8.56
C PHE A 785 34.96 -3.95 7.42
N PHE A 786 34.03 -2.98 7.42
CA PHE A 786 33.04 -2.80 6.35
C PHE A 786 33.51 -1.93 5.16
N GLY A 787 34.71 -1.35 5.20
CA GLY A 787 35.24 -0.49 4.13
C GLY A 787 34.51 0.85 3.99
N PHE A 788 34.18 1.49 5.12
CA PHE A 788 33.48 2.77 5.18
C PHE A 788 34.43 3.92 5.48
N ARG A 789 34.20 5.08 4.86
CA ARG A 789 34.89 6.32 5.21
C ARG A 789 34.20 6.98 6.39
N LYS A 790 34.97 7.47 7.37
CA LYS A 790 34.45 8.18 8.55
C LYS A 790 33.68 9.46 8.21
N SER A 791 33.90 10.03 7.03
CA SER A 791 33.24 11.22 6.48
C SER A 791 31.75 11.02 6.14
N ILE A 792 31.28 9.79 5.91
CA ILE A 792 29.89 9.51 5.51
C ILE A 792 28.93 9.42 6.70
N LEU A 793 29.46 9.44 7.93
CA LEU A 793 28.72 9.13 9.15
C LEU A 793 28.20 10.40 9.82
N PRO A 794 27.00 10.38 10.44
CA PRO A 794 26.48 11.53 11.14
C PRO A 794 27.33 11.92 12.35
N LYS A 795 27.28 13.19 12.76
CA LYS A 795 27.71 13.59 14.11
C LYS A 795 26.78 12.92 15.12
N LEU A 796 27.36 12.13 16.02
CA LEU A 796 26.61 11.54 17.13
C LEU A 796 26.11 12.61 18.11
N VAL A 797 24.87 12.45 18.54
CA VAL A 797 24.15 13.32 19.49
C VAL A 797 23.37 12.47 20.49
N SER A 798 23.07 13.05 21.65
CA SER A 798 22.28 12.42 22.71
C SER A 798 20.79 12.39 22.37
N THR A 799 20.01 11.59 23.11
CA THR A 799 18.56 11.38 22.88
C THR A 799 17.71 12.60 23.24
N SER A 800 18.24 13.54 24.04
CA SER A 800 17.53 14.69 24.61
C SER A 800 18.44 15.93 24.68
N GLU A 801 18.67 16.58 23.55
CA GLU A 801 19.32 17.90 23.45
C GLU A 801 18.68 18.73 22.33
N VAL A 802 18.79 20.06 22.37
CA VAL A 802 18.32 20.92 21.27
C VAL A 802 19.33 20.87 20.13
N TYR A 803 19.02 20.09 19.09
CA TYR A 803 19.90 19.93 17.93
C TYR A 803 19.88 21.14 16.98
N GLY A 804 18.78 21.89 17.00
CA GLY A 804 18.55 23.08 16.19
C GLY A 804 17.05 23.34 15.97
N ASP A 805 16.74 24.49 15.37
CA ASP A 805 15.37 24.91 15.08
C ASP A 805 14.91 24.48 13.69
N ILE A 806 13.62 24.15 13.56
CA ILE A 806 13.02 23.78 12.28
C ILE A 806 13.07 24.96 11.30
N ALA A 807 13.59 24.71 10.09
CA ALA A 807 13.93 25.76 9.14
C ALA A 807 12.74 26.29 8.31
N TYR A 808 11.65 25.53 8.19
CA TYR A 808 10.50 25.83 7.33
C TYR A 808 9.17 25.33 7.92
N GLY A 809 8.07 25.45 7.16
CA GLY A 809 6.75 24.93 7.56
C GLY A 809 6.05 25.76 8.64
N PRO A 810 4.93 25.25 9.19
CA PRO A 810 4.12 26.00 10.16
C PRO A 810 4.82 26.16 11.52
N LEU A 811 5.72 25.24 11.87
CA LEU A 811 6.51 25.19 13.10
C LEU A 811 7.94 25.71 12.92
N LYS A 812 8.19 26.54 11.90
CA LYS A 812 9.48 27.21 11.71
C LYS A 812 9.91 27.95 12.98
N GLY A 813 11.11 27.67 13.47
CA GLY A 813 11.65 28.25 14.71
C GLY A 813 11.30 27.48 16.00
N VAL A 814 10.58 26.35 15.91
CA VAL A 814 10.42 25.41 17.03
C VAL A 814 11.66 24.50 17.08
N PRO A 815 12.28 24.28 18.26
CA PRO A 815 13.44 23.41 18.39
C PRO A 815 13.08 21.93 18.20
N ILE A 816 13.94 21.19 17.49
CA ILE A 816 13.96 19.72 17.58
C ILE A 816 14.79 19.37 18.82
N GLY A 817 14.17 18.71 19.79
CA GLY A 817 14.75 18.43 21.11
C GLY A 817 14.91 16.96 21.45
N GLY A 818 14.31 16.06 20.66
CA GLY A 818 14.44 14.61 20.87
C GLY A 818 14.55 13.85 19.56
N LEU A 819 15.48 12.89 19.51
CA LEU A 819 15.59 11.87 18.46
C LEU A 819 15.68 10.52 19.18
N VAL A 820 14.87 9.52 18.81
CA VAL A 820 14.89 8.21 19.50
C VAL A 820 14.29 7.10 18.64
N GLY A 821 14.95 5.95 18.55
CA GLY A 821 14.43 4.78 17.82
C GLY A 821 13.16 4.20 18.46
N ASP A 822 12.21 3.73 17.65
CA ASP A 822 10.84 3.35 18.07
C ASP A 822 10.73 2.56 19.39
N GLN A 823 11.47 1.47 19.57
CA GLN A 823 11.36 0.62 20.75
C GLN A 823 11.96 1.27 22.01
N GLN A 824 13.01 2.09 21.85
CA GLN A 824 13.54 2.94 22.91
C GLN A 824 12.57 4.09 23.25
N ALA A 825 11.90 4.64 22.25
CA ALA A 825 10.87 5.66 22.47
C ALA A 825 9.73 5.09 23.31
N ALA A 826 9.24 3.88 22.99
CA ALA A 826 8.27 3.17 23.82
C ALA A 826 8.78 2.91 25.25
N LEU A 827 10.08 2.64 25.46
CA LEU A 827 10.67 2.51 26.80
C LEU A 827 10.60 3.82 27.60
N ILE A 828 10.92 4.95 26.97
CA ILE A 828 10.86 6.29 27.57
C ILE A 828 9.40 6.73 27.82
N GLY A 829 8.48 6.48 26.88
CA GLY A 829 7.07 6.81 26.99
C GLY A 829 6.32 6.01 28.07
N ASN A 830 6.78 4.78 28.34
CA ASN A 830 6.34 3.98 29.49
C ASN A 830 7.02 4.38 30.82
N LYS A 831 7.97 5.32 30.77
CA LYS A 831 8.78 5.83 31.90
C LYS A 831 9.69 4.79 32.54
N CYS A 832 10.15 3.80 31.78
CA CYS A 832 11.10 2.78 32.21
C CYS A 832 12.54 3.32 32.16
N LEU A 833 12.84 4.25 33.08
CA LEU A 833 14.06 5.05 33.04
C LEU A 833 15.12 4.55 34.04
N ASN A 834 14.72 3.87 35.11
CA ASN A 834 15.64 3.35 36.10
C ASN A 834 16.02 1.89 35.82
N GLN A 835 17.18 1.46 36.31
CA GLN A 835 17.60 0.05 36.32
C GLN A 835 16.50 -0.85 36.94
N GLY A 836 16.20 -1.97 36.29
CA GLY A 836 15.16 -2.92 36.71
C GLY A 836 13.73 -2.58 36.23
N GLU A 837 13.54 -1.54 35.43
CA GLU A 837 12.27 -1.24 34.76
C GLU A 837 12.30 -1.71 33.30
N ALA A 838 11.21 -2.34 32.83
CA ALA A 838 11.11 -2.84 31.47
C ALA A 838 9.75 -2.54 30.85
N LYS A 839 9.73 -2.42 29.51
CA LYS A 839 8.49 -2.45 28.72
C LYS A 839 8.48 -3.67 27.81
N CYS A 840 7.29 -4.21 27.51
CA CYS A 840 7.07 -5.12 26.40
C CYS A 840 5.97 -4.59 25.47
N THR A 841 6.30 -4.45 24.18
CA THR A 841 5.34 -4.08 23.13
C THR A 841 4.85 -5.34 22.45
N TYR A 842 3.56 -5.65 22.57
CA TYR A 842 2.93 -6.84 21.99
C TYR A 842 2.18 -6.52 20.69
N GLY A 843 2.89 -6.59 19.58
CA GLY A 843 2.34 -6.56 18.22
C GLY A 843 2.18 -7.97 17.66
N THR A 844 2.51 -8.17 16.37
CA THR A 844 2.59 -9.50 15.75
C THR A 844 3.66 -10.36 16.44
N GLY A 845 4.91 -9.89 16.48
CA GLY A 845 5.90 -10.31 17.48
C GLY A 845 5.83 -9.45 18.74
N ALA A 846 6.70 -9.70 19.72
CA ALA A 846 6.84 -8.84 20.90
C ALA A 846 8.28 -8.39 21.13
N PHE A 847 8.44 -7.11 21.49
CA PHE A 847 9.74 -6.46 21.72
C PHE A 847 9.85 -5.95 23.15
N LEU A 848 10.65 -6.64 23.95
CA LEU A 848 10.88 -6.37 25.36
C LEU A 848 12.23 -5.66 25.54
N LEU A 849 12.19 -4.46 26.12
CA LEU A 849 13.40 -3.71 26.51
C LEU A 849 13.42 -3.54 28.03
N PHE A 850 14.54 -3.90 28.65
CA PHE A 850 14.78 -3.81 30.10
C PHE A 850 15.94 -2.84 30.36
N CYS A 851 15.69 -1.77 31.12
CA CYS A 851 16.69 -0.77 31.48
C CYS A 851 17.73 -1.37 32.43
N THR A 852 19.00 -1.30 32.06
CA THR A 852 20.13 -1.78 32.87
C THR A 852 20.87 -0.67 33.59
N GLY A 853 20.41 0.59 33.49
CA GLY A 853 21.08 1.75 34.06
C GLY A 853 22.33 2.14 33.27
N GLU A 854 23.33 2.68 33.95
CA GLU A 854 24.58 3.17 33.33
C GLU A 854 25.55 2.04 32.89
N GLU A 855 25.21 0.76 33.13
CA GLU A 855 26.07 -0.38 32.84
C GLU A 855 25.68 -1.12 31.56
N ILE A 856 26.67 -1.38 30.70
CA ILE A 856 26.54 -2.28 29.55
C ILE A 856 26.52 -3.71 30.06
N VAL A 857 25.31 -4.25 30.22
CA VAL A 857 25.13 -5.67 30.46
C VAL A 857 25.36 -6.42 29.15
N LYS A 858 26.43 -7.21 29.08
CA LYS A 858 26.66 -8.16 27.98
C LYS A 858 25.79 -9.39 28.21
N SER A 859 24.93 -9.71 27.24
CA SER A 859 24.19 -10.96 27.29
C SER A 859 25.06 -12.18 27.00
N THR A 860 24.94 -13.22 27.84
CA THR A 860 25.33 -14.60 27.51
C THR A 860 24.13 -15.46 27.10
N HIS A 861 22.90 -15.02 27.41
CA HIS A 861 21.63 -15.70 27.13
C HIS A 861 20.95 -15.21 25.83
N GLY A 862 21.73 -14.78 24.85
CA GLY A 862 21.27 -14.47 23.49
C GLY A 862 20.57 -13.12 23.28
N LEU A 863 20.42 -12.28 24.30
CA LEU A 863 19.81 -10.96 24.15
C LEU A 863 20.73 -9.99 23.38
N LEU A 864 20.14 -8.91 22.86
CA LEU A 864 20.88 -7.78 22.30
C LEU A 864 21.21 -6.79 23.43
N SER A 865 22.46 -6.37 23.54
CA SER A 865 22.82 -5.20 24.35
C SER A 865 22.61 -3.95 23.49
N THR A 866 21.95 -2.91 24.01
CA THR A 866 21.64 -1.70 23.23
C THR A 866 21.63 -0.46 24.14
N ILE A 867 21.61 0.73 23.55
CA ILE A 867 21.44 1.99 24.29
C ILE A 867 19.93 2.23 24.48
N ALA A 868 19.51 2.55 25.70
CA ALA A 868 18.15 2.91 26.04
C ALA A 868 17.87 4.39 25.74
N TYR A 869 18.74 5.28 26.24
CA TYR A 869 18.75 6.72 25.95
C TYR A 869 20.01 7.38 26.53
N GLN A 870 20.24 8.65 26.19
CA GLN A 870 21.19 9.54 26.85
C GLN A 870 20.48 10.89 27.11
N ALA A 871 20.37 11.29 28.38
CA ALA A 871 19.53 12.42 28.81
C ALA A 871 20.01 13.83 28.38
N GLY A 872 21.19 13.92 27.77
CA GLY A 872 21.84 15.14 27.31
C GLY A 872 23.33 14.89 27.01
N PRO A 873 24.08 15.84 26.43
CA PRO A 873 25.43 15.59 25.90
C PRO A 873 26.44 15.15 26.96
N ASP A 874 26.41 15.79 28.13
CA ASP A 874 27.27 15.50 29.28
C ASP A 874 26.68 14.43 30.22
N SER A 875 25.46 13.96 29.94
CA SER A 875 24.86 12.84 30.69
C SER A 875 25.49 11.53 30.26
N LYS A 876 25.66 10.60 31.19
CA LYS A 876 25.99 9.21 30.84
C LYS A 876 24.85 8.58 30.04
N PRO A 877 25.15 7.63 29.13
CA PRO A 877 24.14 6.79 28.52
C PRO A 877 23.51 5.86 29.56
N VAL A 878 22.23 5.61 29.37
CA VAL A 878 21.48 4.50 29.99
C VAL A 878 21.35 3.41 28.94
N TYR A 879 21.59 2.17 29.32
CA TYR A 879 21.56 1.00 28.44
C TYR A 879 20.32 0.14 28.69
N ALA A 880 20.04 -0.74 27.73
CA ALA A 880 19.03 -1.77 27.87
C ALA A 880 19.53 -3.12 27.33
N LEU A 881 18.93 -4.19 27.84
CA LEU A 881 18.82 -5.45 27.10
C LEU A 881 17.55 -5.42 26.27
N GLU A 882 17.64 -5.88 25.01
CA GLU A 882 16.51 -6.06 24.11
C GLU A 882 16.35 -7.55 23.79
N GLY A 883 15.14 -8.06 24.04
CA GLY A 883 14.71 -9.41 23.69
C GLY A 883 13.53 -9.37 22.75
N SER A 884 13.60 -10.14 21.66
CA SER A 884 12.57 -10.21 20.63
C SER A 884 11.94 -11.60 20.61
N ILE A 885 10.61 -11.64 20.64
CA ILE A 885 9.79 -12.84 20.50
C ILE A 885 9.14 -12.78 19.12
N ALA A 886 9.46 -13.70 18.21
CA ALA A 886 8.93 -13.70 16.84
C ALA A 886 7.41 -13.88 16.79
N VAL A 887 6.88 -14.73 17.68
CA VAL A 887 5.48 -15.14 17.70
C VAL A 887 4.85 -14.79 19.04
N ALA A 888 4.03 -13.73 19.04
CA ALA A 888 3.28 -13.27 20.21
C ALA A 888 1.80 -13.02 19.86
N GLY A 889 1.47 -11.86 19.28
CA GLY A 889 0.16 -11.64 18.69
C GLY A 889 -0.12 -12.59 17.52
N SER A 890 0.91 -12.99 16.75
CA SER A 890 0.78 -14.01 15.70
C SER A 890 0.37 -15.40 16.22
N ALA A 891 0.54 -15.72 17.50
CA ALA A 891 0.03 -16.97 18.09
C ALA A 891 -1.49 -16.91 18.34
N ILE A 892 -1.98 -15.77 18.82
CA ILE A 892 -3.42 -15.50 18.99
C ILE A 892 -4.11 -15.44 17.62
N LYS A 893 -3.44 -14.79 16.65
CA LYS A 893 -3.83 -14.79 15.25
C LYS A 893 -3.89 -16.23 14.70
N TRP A 894 -2.83 -17.03 14.80
CA TRP A 894 -2.83 -18.43 14.36
C TRP A 894 -3.94 -19.30 14.98
N LEU A 895 -4.25 -19.14 16.28
CA LEU A 895 -5.38 -19.84 16.91
C LEU A 895 -6.73 -19.51 16.28
N ARG A 896 -6.87 -18.28 15.80
CA ARG A 896 -8.04 -17.77 15.11
C ARG A 896 -8.00 -18.23 13.64
N ASP A 897 -7.03 -17.74 12.88
CA ASP A 897 -6.96 -17.86 11.42
C ASP A 897 -6.78 -19.31 10.94
N THR A 898 -5.92 -20.07 11.63
CA THR A 898 -5.50 -21.41 11.20
C THR A 898 -6.24 -22.50 11.98
N MET A 899 -6.32 -22.38 13.31
CA MET A 899 -6.96 -23.41 14.15
C MET A 899 -8.47 -23.19 14.34
N LYS A 900 -9.00 -22.00 14.04
CA LYS A 900 -10.43 -21.64 14.17
C LYS A 900 -11.01 -21.98 15.56
N ILE A 901 -10.20 -21.73 16.59
CA ILE A 901 -10.52 -21.94 18.02
C ILE A 901 -11.24 -20.72 18.63
N ILE A 902 -11.03 -19.54 18.05
CA ILE A 902 -11.67 -18.25 18.36
C ILE A 902 -12.00 -17.56 17.03
N ASN A 903 -12.95 -16.61 17.03
CA ASN A 903 -13.43 -15.87 15.86
C ASN A 903 -12.94 -14.39 15.85
N SER A 904 -12.13 -14.00 16.83
CA SER A 904 -11.51 -12.67 16.90
C SER A 904 -10.31 -12.68 17.87
N ALA A 905 -9.31 -11.82 17.65
CA ALA A 905 -8.17 -11.72 18.57
C ALA A 905 -8.56 -11.24 19.98
N SER A 906 -9.73 -10.61 20.12
CA SER A 906 -10.36 -10.29 21.40
C SER A 906 -10.91 -11.51 22.14
N GLU A 907 -11.53 -12.46 21.42
CA GLU A 907 -12.16 -13.65 22.02
C GLU A 907 -11.19 -14.57 22.76
N ILE A 908 -9.88 -14.50 22.49
CA ILE A 908 -8.87 -15.26 23.24
C ILE A 908 -9.02 -15.09 24.75
N ASN A 909 -9.38 -13.88 25.22
CA ASN A 909 -9.56 -13.59 26.63
C ASN A 909 -10.87 -14.20 27.15
N THR A 910 -11.95 -14.11 26.38
CA THR A 910 -13.27 -14.66 26.74
C THR A 910 -13.26 -16.19 26.76
N LEU A 911 -12.57 -16.83 25.81
CA LEU A 911 -12.47 -18.28 25.73
C LEU A 911 -11.49 -18.84 26.78
N ALA A 912 -10.31 -18.24 26.94
CA ALA A 912 -9.35 -18.64 27.98
C ALA A 912 -9.80 -18.33 29.43
N ALA A 913 -10.89 -17.56 29.61
CA ALA A 913 -11.54 -17.32 30.89
C ALA A 913 -12.56 -18.42 31.27
N GLN A 914 -12.91 -19.34 30.36
CA GLN A 914 -13.85 -20.42 30.65
C GLN A 914 -13.23 -21.53 31.50
N GLU A 915 -11.88 -21.62 31.50
CA GLU A 915 -11.10 -22.58 32.26
C GLU A 915 -10.13 -21.83 33.20
N PRO A 916 -9.84 -22.36 34.40
CA PRO A 916 -8.96 -21.70 35.36
C PRO A 916 -7.48 -21.75 34.94
N ASP A 917 -7.07 -22.78 34.19
CA ASP A 917 -5.70 -23.01 33.73
C ASP A 917 -5.68 -23.75 32.38
N SER A 918 -4.47 -24.07 31.89
CA SER A 918 -4.23 -24.76 30.61
C SER A 918 -4.47 -26.29 30.63
N GLY A 919 -4.96 -26.87 31.73
CA GLY A 919 -5.31 -28.29 31.82
C GLY A 919 -4.10 -29.23 31.74
N GLY A 920 -2.90 -28.70 31.98
CA GLY A 920 -1.62 -29.38 31.78
C GLY A 920 -1.03 -29.26 30.36
N LEU A 921 -1.63 -28.45 29.48
CA LEU A 921 -1.07 -28.13 28.16
C LEU A 921 0.07 -27.11 28.24
N TYR A 922 1.06 -27.29 27.37
CA TYR A 922 2.11 -26.31 27.08
C TYR A 922 2.21 -26.15 25.58
N PHE A 923 2.24 -24.90 25.09
CA PHE A 923 2.28 -24.61 23.66
C PHE A 923 3.49 -23.77 23.29
N VAL A 924 4.52 -24.38 22.72
CA VAL A 924 5.67 -23.64 22.20
C VAL A 924 5.32 -23.12 20.81
N THR A 925 5.20 -21.80 20.67
CA THR A 925 4.67 -21.13 19.46
C THR A 925 5.77 -20.85 18.42
N ALA A 926 6.72 -21.78 18.24
CA ALA A 926 7.88 -21.62 17.37
C ALA A 926 7.55 -21.85 15.88
N PHE A 927 6.66 -21.03 15.31
CA PHE A 927 6.24 -21.18 13.90
C PHE A 927 7.30 -20.77 12.88
N SER A 928 8.33 -20.03 13.32
CA SER A 928 9.43 -19.52 12.50
C SER A 928 10.76 -19.63 13.26
N GLY A 929 10.96 -20.76 13.96
CA GLY A 929 12.01 -20.88 14.98
C GLY A 929 11.69 -20.16 16.28
N LEU A 930 12.60 -20.29 17.25
CA LEU A 930 12.63 -19.51 18.48
C LEU A 930 13.73 -18.43 18.41
N LEU A 931 13.38 -17.20 18.71
CA LEU A 931 14.34 -16.11 18.93
C LEU A 931 14.84 -16.12 20.38
N ALA A 932 15.06 -14.96 21.00
CA ALA A 932 15.64 -14.87 22.34
C ALA A 932 14.73 -15.49 23.42
N PRO A 933 15.29 -16.19 24.42
CA PRO A 933 16.73 -16.46 24.62
C PRO A 933 17.27 -17.70 23.87
N TYR A 934 16.41 -18.47 23.20
CA TYR A 934 16.71 -19.83 22.76
C TYR A 934 17.53 -19.94 21.46
N TRP A 935 17.32 -19.01 20.52
CA TRP A 935 17.98 -18.88 19.20
C TRP A 935 18.11 -20.22 18.45
N ASP A 936 16.96 -20.77 18.09
CA ASP A 936 16.83 -22.05 17.42
C ASP A 936 15.95 -21.90 16.17
N PRO A 937 16.54 -21.64 14.98
CA PRO A 937 15.76 -21.50 13.75
C PRO A 937 15.12 -22.82 13.30
N GLY A 938 15.66 -23.96 13.74
CA GLY A 938 15.09 -25.29 13.51
C GLY A 938 14.06 -25.73 14.56
N ALA A 939 13.66 -24.84 15.47
CA ALA A 939 12.60 -25.14 16.43
C ALA A 939 11.20 -24.98 15.81
N ALA A 940 10.31 -25.94 16.09
CA ALA A 940 8.96 -26.00 15.50
C ALA A 940 7.84 -25.81 16.53
N GLY A 941 6.65 -25.44 16.06
CA GLY A 941 5.47 -25.28 16.92
C GLY A 941 5.02 -26.59 17.57
N VAL A 942 4.97 -26.65 18.90
CA VAL A 942 4.65 -27.89 19.66
C VAL A 942 3.61 -27.63 20.75
N LEU A 943 2.42 -28.22 20.60
CA LEU A 943 1.41 -28.33 21.66
C LEU A 943 1.53 -29.71 22.33
N ILE A 944 1.85 -29.73 23.63
CA ILE A 944 2.12 -30.97 24.40
C ILE A 944 1.31 -31.00 25.70
N GLY A 945 0.92 -32.20 26.16
CA GLY A 945 0.13 -32.40 27.38
C GLY A 945 -1.34 -32.78 27.16
N ILE A 946 -1.78 -32.92 25.90
CA ILE A 946 -3.17 -33.22 25.52
C ILE A 946 -3.68 -34.50 26.22
N SER A 947 -4.89 -34.42 26.77
CA SER A 947 -5.61 -35.53 27.39
C SER A 947 -7.09 -35.52 26.99
N GLN A 948 -7.88 -36.50 27.45
CA GLN A 948 -9.34 -36.51 27.23
C GLN A 948 -10.09 -35.36 27.94
N TYR A 949 -9.41 -34.60 28.82
CA TYR A 949 -9.95 -33.40 29.46
C TYR A 949 -9.73 -32.12 28.62
N THR A 950 -8.79 -32.16 27.67
CA THR A 950 -8.43 -31.01 26.82
C THR A 950 -9.60 -30.56 25.94
N ASN A 951 -9.86 -29.24 25.93
CA ASN A 951 -10.84 -28.58 25.05
C ASN A 951 -10.24 -27.27 24.47
N PRO A 952 -10.95 -26.56 23.56
CA PRO A 952 -10.43 -25.33 22.93
C PRO A 952 -10.06 -24.21 23.93
N SER A 953 -10.78 -24.11 25.04
CA SER A 953 -10.54 -23.11 26.10
C SER A 953 -9.20 -23.32 26.81
N HIS A 954 -8.82 -24.57 27.07
CA HIS A 954 -7.48 -24.92 27.56
C HIS A 954 -6.38 -24.56 26.55
N ILE A 955 -6.63 -24.67 25.24
CA ILE A 955 -5.65 -24.32 24.19
C ILE A 955 -5.51 -22.79 24.05
N ALA A 956 -6.61 -22.05 24.13
CA ALA A 956 -6.61 -20.59 24.22
C ALA A 956 -5.82 -20.11 25.45
N ARG A 957 -6.06 -20.75 26.61
CA ARG A 957 -5.32 -20.48 27.86
C ARG A 957 -3.84 -20.80 27.73
N ALA A 958 -3.49 -21.98 27.18
CA ALA A 958 -2.10 -22.37 26.91
C ALA A 958 -1.37 -21.41 25.95
N THR A 959 -2.08 -20.68 25.09
CA THR A 959 -1.49 -19.71 24.15
C THR A 959 -1.22 -18.35 24.80
N LEU A 960 -2.10 -17.90 25.71
CA LEU A 960 -1.79 -16.75 26.58
C LEU A 960 -0.63 -17.08 27.53
N GLU A 961 -0.65 -18.29 28.11
CA GLU A 961 0.44 -18.79 28.95
C GLU A 961 1.75 -18.93 28.14
N ALA A 962 1.73 -19.34 26.87
CA ALA A 962 2.91 -19.39 26.00
C ALA A 962 3.57 -18.02 25.81
N ASN A 963 2.78 -16.97 25.55
CA ASN A 963 3.29 -15.60 25.45
C ASN A 963 3.86 -15.11 26.78
N ALA A 964 3.25 -15.49 27.90
CA ALA A 964 3.76 -15.20 29.24
C ALA A 964 5.03 -15.98 29.58
N PHE A 965 5.15 -17.26 29.22
CA PHE A 965 6.35 -18.08 29.42
C PHE A 965 7.52 -17.59 28.55
N GLN A 966 7.29 -17.20 27.30
CA GLN A 966 8.34 -16.58 26.47
C GLN A 966 8.78 -15.22 27.03
N THR A 967 7.83 -14.39 27.50
CA THR A 967 8.16 -13.13 28.21
C THR A 967 9.00 -13.43 29.46
N ARG A 968 8.60 -14.43 30.27
CA ARG A 968 9.36 -14.89 31.44
C ARG A 968 10.74 -15.42 31.06
N ALA A 969 10.89 -16.15 29.96
CA ALA A 969 12.19 -16.63 29.48
C ALA A 969 13.15 -15.47 29.17
N VAL A 970 12.65 -14.43 28.52
CA VAL A 970 13.39 -13.19 28.24
C VAL A 970 13.72 -12.45 29.54
N ILE A 971 12.76 -12.30 30.47
CA ILE A 971 12.98 -11.63 31.76
C ILE A 971 13.95 -12.39 32.68
N GLU A 972 13.86 -13.72 32.79
CA GLU A 972 14.83 -14.52 33.54
C GLU A 972 16.22 -14.42 32.92
N SER A 973 16.32 -14.41 31.59
CA SER A 973 17.60 -14.20 30.90
C SER A 973 18.17 -12.79 31.18
N MET A 974 17.32 -11.76 31.18
CA MET A 974 17.71 -10.40 31.55
C MET A 974 18.16 -10.31 33.01
N LYS A 975 17.51 -11.02 33.94
CA LYS A 975 17.92 -11.12 35.34
C LYS A 975 19.25 -11.85 35.50
N LEU A 976 19.46 -12.94 34.77
CA LEU A 976 20.72 -13.72 34.78
C LEU A 976 21.89 -12.94 34.20
N ASP A 977 21.66 -12.17 33.11
CA ASP A 977 22.68 -11.33 32.49
C ASP A 977 22.98 -10.06 33.33
N SER A 978 21.94 -9.37 33.84
CA SER A 978 22.09 -8.07 34.53
C SER A 978 22.28 -8.15 36.04
N GLY A 979 22.03 -9.29 36.66
CA GLY A 979 21.99 -9.46 38.12
C GLY A 979 20.85 -8.72 38.82
N ASN A 980 19.95 -8.06 38.08
CA ASN A 980 18.88 -7.21 38.62
C ASN A 980 17.50 -7.87 38.47
N ASP A 981 16.66 -7.67 39.49
CA ASP A 981 15.25 -8.07 39.45
C ASP A 981 14.39 -7.04 38.68
N LEU A 982 13.35 -7.54 38.00
CA LEU A 982 12.34 -6.71 37.37
C LEU A 982 11.41 -6.13 38.45
N LYS A 983 11.24 -4.80 38.48
CA LYS A 983 10.29 -4.14 39.39
C LYS A 983 8.84 -4.41 38.98
N HIS A 984 8.53 -4.15 37.72
CA HIS A 984 7.24 -4.38 37.07
C HIS A 984 7.42 -4.28 35.55
N LEU A 985 6.56 -4.94 34.78
CA LEU A 985 6.53 -4.86 33.33
C LEU A 985 5.50 -3.83 32.87
N LYS A 986 5.95 -2.76 32.21
CA LYS A 986 5.06 -1.89 31.43
C LYS A 986 4.67 -2.57 30.13
N VAL A 987 3.43 -2.39 29.67
CA VAL A 987 2.94 -3.10 28.48
C VAL A 987 2.11 -2.20 27.57
N ASP A 988 2.38 -2.30 26.26
CA ASP A 988 1.63 -1.67 25.18
C ASP A 988 1.50 -2.60 23.95
N GLY A 989 0.82 -2.13 22.90
CA GLY A 989 0.46 -2.95 21.73
C GLY A 989 -0.84 -3.74 21.90
N GLY A 990 -1.38 -4.23 20.78
CA GLY A 990 -2.78 -4.69 20.67
C GLY A 990 -3.18 -5.85 21.59
N MET A 991 -2.26 -6.76 21.93
CA MET A 991 -2.55 -7.87 22.86
C MET A 991 -2.93 -7.37 24.27
N THR A 992 -2.40 -6.22 24.68
CA THR A 992 -2.57 -5.72 26.05
C THR A 992 -3.99 -5.26 26.36
N ASN A 993 -4.84 -5.08 25.34
CA ASN A 993 -6.25 -4.74 25.51
C ASN A 993 -7.03 -5.78 26.33
N GLY A 994 -6.59 -7.04 26.32
CA GLY A 994 -7.22 -8.11 27.08
C GLY A 994 -6.75 -8.17 28.53
N ASP A 995 -7.67 -8.07 29.49
CA ASP A 995 -7.35 -8.12 30.92
C ASP A 995 -6.78 -9.49 31.34
N LEU A 996 -7.43 -10.59 30.95
CA LEU A 996 -6.97 -11.94 31.30
C LEU A 996 -5.57 -12.22 30.74
N ALA A 997 -5.24 -11.73 29.55
CA ALA A 997 -3.89 -11.84 28.99
C ALA A 997 -2.83 -11.16 29.86
N MET A 998 -3.18 -10.07 30.56
CA MET A 998 -2.27 -9.37 31.50
C MET A 998 -2.25 -10.03 32.88
N GLU A 999 -3.36 -10.64 33.31
CA GLU A 999 -3.47 -11.44 34.54
C GLU A 999 -2.61 -12.72 34.41
N VAL A 1000 -2.76 -13.46 33.31
CA VAL A 1000 -1.90 -14.62 32.95
C VAL A 1000 -0.43 -14.22 32.83
N LEU A 1001 -0.14 -13.04 32.29
CA LEU A 1001 1.24 -12.53 32.19
C LEU A 1001 1.86 -12.23 33.56
N ALA A 1002 1.09 -11.63 34.48
CA ALA A 1002 1.51 -11.39 35.85
C ALA A 1002 1.66 -12.71 36.63
N ASP A 1003 0.69 -13.63 36.52
CA ASP A 1003 0.72 -14.94 37.16
C ASP A 1003 1.93 -15.76 36.71
N ILE A 1004 2.05 -16.09 35.42
CA ILE A 1004 3.14 -16.94 34.92
C ILE A 1004 4.51 -16.27 35.11
N GLY A 1005 4.60 -14.96 34.85
CA GLY A 1005 5.82 -14.17 35.00
C GLY A 1005 6.27 -13.99 36.45
N GLY A 1006 5.32 -13.93 37.39
CA GLY A 1006 5.57 -13.72 38.82
C GLY A 1006 5.88 -12.27 39.21
N PHE A 1007 5.57 -11.29 38.36
CA PHE A 1007 5.82 -9.86 38.52
C PHE A 1007 4.58 -9.00 38.23
N GLU A 1008 4.53 -7.76 38.70
CA GLU A 1008 3.43 -6.84 38.38
C GLU A 1008 3.45 -6.42 36.90
N VAL A 1009 2.28 -6.36 36.26
CA VAL A 1009 2.09 -5.87 34.89
C VAL A 1009 1.29 -4.56 34.95
N VAL A 1010 1.70 -3.53 34.21
CA VAL A 1010 1.10 -2.18 34.29
C VAL A 1010 0.77 -1.65 32.88
N ARG A 1011 -0.51 -1.35 32.65
CA ARG A 1011 -1.06 -0.92 31.36
C ARG A 1011 -1.71 0.48 31.47
N PRO A 1012 -1.24 1.50 30.73
CA PRO A 1012 -1.86 2.83 30.69
C PRO A 1012 -3.13 2.87 29.82
N GLU A 1013 -3.89 3.97 29.90
CA GLU A 1013 -5.03 4.25 29.02
C GLU A 1013 -4.57 4.69 27.62
N MET A 1014 -3.63 5.65 27.56
CA MET A 1014 -3.04 6.15 26.32
C MET A 1014 -1.86 5.26 25.91
N ARG A 1015 -1.93 4.71 24.69
CA ARG A 1015 -1.08 3.58 24.22
C ARG A 1015 -0.01 3.97 23.19
N GLU A 1016 0.05 5.24 22.80
CA GLU A 1016 1.07 5.77 21.87
C GLU A 1016 2.41 6.05 22.58
N SER A 1017 2.91 5.06 23.32
CA SER A 1017 4.16 5.13 24.08
C SER A 1017 5.36 5.52 23.22
N THR A 1018 5.42 5.03 21.98
CA THR A 1018 6.44 5.38 20.98
C THR A 1018 6.46 6.88 20.68
N ALA A 1019 5.33 7.46 20.29
CA ALA A 1019 5.26 8.90 19.97
C ALA A 1019 5.44 9.77 21.22
N LEU A 1020 4.89 9.34 22.36
CA LEU A 1020 5.11 10.00 23.65
C LEU A 1020 6.59 10.02 24.05
N GLY A 1021 7.33 8.93 23.86
CA GLY A 1021 8.76 8.85 24.19
C GLY A 1021 9.58 9.94 23.50
N ALA A 1022 9.31 10.18 22.22
CA ALA A 1022 9.94 11.27 21.46
C ALA A 1022 9.55 12.65 22.03
N ALA A 1023 8.25 12.86 22.32
CA ALA A 1023 7.77 14.11 22.91
C ALA A 1023 8.36 14.38 24.31
N LEU A 1024 8.60 13.34 25.11
CA LEU A 1024 9.24 13.43 26.42
C LEU A 1024 10.73 13.77 26.31
N CYS A 1025 11.45 13.21 25.34
CA CYS A 1025 12.83 13.62 25.04
C CYS A 1025 12.89 15.11 24.67
N ALA A 1026 12.02 15.54 23.76
CA ALA A 1026 11.96 16.92 23.31
C ALA A 1026 11.57 17.90 24.41
N GLY A 1027 10.60 17.54 25.26
CA GLY A 1027 10.22 18.33 26.43
C GLY A 1027 11.33 18.39 27.47
N ALA A 1028 12.03 17.29 27.75
CA ALA A 1028 13.14 17.25 28.70
C ALA A 1028 14.37 18.06 28.24
N ALA A 1029 14.65 18.11 26.94
CA ALA A 1029 15.72 18.93 26.37
C ALA A 1029 15.52 20.43 26.61
N ILE A 1030 14.26 20.91 26.62
CA ILE A 1030 13.90 22.30 26.94
C ILE A 1030 13.38 22.48 28.38
N LYS A 1031 13.44 21.44 29.22
CA LYS A 1031 12.89 21.38 30.60
C LYS A 1031 11.41 21.82 30.69
N ALA A 1032 10.61 21.53 29.66
CA ALA A 1032 9.18 21.80 29.64
C ALA A 1032 8.49 21.15 30.86
N PHE A 1033 7.64 21.91 31.55
CA PHE A 1033 6.94 21.48 32.77
C PHE A 1033 7.86 20.96 33.91
N GLY A 1034 9.17 21.20 33.83
CA GLY A 1034 10.18 20.65 34.76
C GLY A 1034 10.63 19.22 34.44
N TRP A 1035 10.27 18.68 33.28
CA TRP A 1035 10.65 17.33 32.83
C TRP A 1035 12.16 17.16 32.65
N ASP A 1036 12.67 15.99 33.04
CA ASP A 1036 14.09 15.65 32.98
C ASP A 1036 14.32 14.13 32.93
N LEU A 1037 14.89 13.60 31.84
CA LEU A 1037 15.21 12.17 31.70
C LEU A 1037 16.32 11.68 32.67
N SER A 1038 17.06 12.60 33.29
CA SER A 1038 18.02 12.29 34.37
C SER A 1038 17.39 12.28 35.77
N ASN A 1039 16.12 12.71 35.89
CA ASN A 1039 15.34 12.66 37.13
C ASN A 1039 13.92 12.13 36.83
N PRO A 1040 13.73 10.80 36.76
CA PRO A 1040 12.47 10.17 36.33
C PRO A 1040 11.22 10.60 37.12
N GLU A 1041 11.37 11.01 38.39
CA GLU A 1041 10.27 11.55 39.21
C GLU A 1041 9.63 12.82 38.61
N SER A 1042 10.38 13.57 37.79
CA SER A 1042 9.83 14.71 37.02
C SER A 1042 8.71 14.32 36.06
N LEU A 1043 8.65 13.04 35.65
CA LEU A 1043 7.64 12.47 34.76
C LEU A 1043 6.54 11.70 35.51
N ALA A 1044 6.52 11.74 36.85
CA ALA A 1044 5.59 10.95 37.66
C ALA A 1044 4.11 11.15 37.23
N GLN A 1045 3.73 12.38 36.89
CA GLN A 1045 2.35 12.77 36.52
C GLN A 1045 1.97 12.49 35.05
N VAL A 1046 2.93 12.15 34.18
CA VAL A 1046 2.70 11.90 32.74
C VAL A 1046 2.07 10.52 32.53
N ASN A 1047 1.07 10.40 31.65
CA ASN A 1047 0.40 9.13 31.27
C ASN A 1047 0.02 8.24 32.48
N THR A 1048 -0.62 8.85 33.48
CA THR A 1048 -1.11 8.16 34.70
C THR A 1048 -2.59 7.78 34.60
N LYS A 1049 -3.34 8.52 33.79
CA LYS A 1049 -4.77 8.38 33.51
C LYS A 1049 -5.14 6.95 33.11
N GLY A 1050 -6.21 6.42 33.71
CA GLY A 1050 -6.74 5.06 33.49
C GLY A 1050 -5.77 3.89 33.65
N THR A 1051 -4.61 4.09 34.31
CA THR A 1051 -3.61 3.02 34.49
C THR A 1051 -4.16 1.87 35.32
N ARG A 1052 -4.09 0.64 34.80
CA ARG A 1052 -4.39 -0.59 35.54
C ARG A 1052 -3.11 -1.36 35.86
N VAL A 1053 -3.05 -1.88 37.08
CA VAL A 1053 -2.01 -2.80 37.55
C VAL A 1053 -2.63 -4.19 37.70
N PHE A 1054 -1.89 -5.21 37.29
CA PHE A 1054 -2.23 -6.62 37.43
C PHE A 1054 -1.14 -7.27 38.30
N THR A 1055 -1.54 -7.85 39.43
CA THR A 1055 -0.64 -8.43 40.43
C THR A 1055 -0.72 -9.96 40.38
N PRO A 1056 0.40 -10.71 40.50
CA PRO A 1056 0.38 -12.17 40.50
C PRO A 1056 -0.47 -12.73 41.66
N ALA A 1057 -1.41 -13.61 41.35
CA ALA A 1057 -2.27 -14.32 42.30
C ALA A 1057 -1.87 -15.81 42.45
N GLU A 1058 -1.32 -16.44 41.42
CA GLU A 1058 -0.89 -17.84 41.45
C GLU A 1058 0.30 -18.07 42.41
N ALA A 1059 0.26 -19.14 43.21
CA ALA A 1059 1.24 -19.38 44.26
C ALA A 1059 2.61 -19.77 43.69
N GLN A 1060 3.69 -19.30 44.31
CA GLN A 1060 5.04 -19.49 43.77
C GLN A 1060 5.40 -20.96 43.45
N ALA A 1061 4.97 -21.91 44.28
CA ALA A 1061 5.23 -23.34 44.04
C ALA A 1061 4.54 -23.89 42.78
N GLU A 1062 3.38 -23.34 42.42
CA GLU A 1062 2.59 -23.71 41.24
C GLU A 1062 3.24 -23.10 39.99
N ARG A 1063 3.61 -21.82 40.06
CA ARG A 1063 4.39 -21.13 39.01
C ARG A 1063 5.71 -21.81 38.67
N GLU A 1064 6.48 -22.23 39.67
CA GLU A 1064 7.74 -22.96 39.44
C GLU A 1064 7.51 -24.38 38.89
N SER A 1065 6.40 -25.02 39.25
CA SER A 1065 5.99 -26.28 38.64
C SER A 1065 5.68 -26.09 37.15
N LYS A 1066 4.84 -25.09 36.82
CA LYS A 1066 4.51 -24.71 35.44
C LYS A 1066 5.75 -24.37 34.63
N TRP A 1067 6.65 -23.53 35.16
CA TRP A 1067 7.88 -23.13 34.49
C TRP A 1067 8.78 -24.32 34.12
N LYS A 1068 8.94 -25.29 35.03
CA LYS A 1068 9.68 -26.53 34.78
C LYS A 1068 9.07 -27.38 33.65
N PHE A 1069 7.75 -27.40 33.51
CA PHE A 1069 7.09 -28.09 32.40
C PHE A 1069 7.17 -27.30 31.08
N TRP A 1070 7.13 -25.97 31.12
CA TRP A 1070 7.43 -25.14 29.94
C TRP A 1070 8.84 -25.39 29.39
N GLN A 1071 9.86 -25.35 30.25
CA GLN A 1071 11.25 -25.63 29.84
C GLN A 1071 11.36 -27.02 29.19
N LYS A 1072 10.65 -28.02 29.74
CA LYS A 1072 10.57 -29.38 29.18
C LYS A 1072 9.79 -29.43 27.86
N ALA A 1073 8.83 -28.54 27.61
CA ALA A 1073 8.13 -28.43 26.33
C ALA A 1073 9.05 -27.79 25.26
N VAL A 1074 9.76 -26.72 25.60
CA VAL A 1074 10.74 -26.08 24.70
C VAL A 1074 11.82 -27.07 24.27
N GLU A 1075 12.38 -27.86 25.19
CA GLU A 1075 13.35 -28.93 24.88
C GLU A 1075 12.81 -30.04 23.95
N ARG A 1076 11.49 -30.09 23.70
CA ARG A 1076 10.87 -30.98 22.71
C ARG A 1076 10.50 -30.30 21.38
N SER A 1077 10.64 -28.99 21.30
CA SER A 1077 10.48 -28.21 20.06
C SER A 1077 11.79 -27.93 19.35
N ARG A 1078 12.94 -27.98 20.05
CA ARG A 1078 14.28 -27.67 19.53
C ARG A 1078 14.73 -28.63 18.42
N SER A 1079 15.48 -28.10 17.45
CA SER A 1079 16.17 -28.90 16.41
C SER A 1079 15.27 -29.97 15.78
N TRP A 1080 14.03 -29.58 15.46
CA TRP A 1080 13.03 -30.43 14.80
C TRP A 1080 13.28 -30.50 13.29
N ASP A 1081 13.74 -29.39 12.71
CA ASP A 1081 14.33 -29.33 11.38
C ASP A 1081 15.87 -29.38 11.51
N GLU A 1082 16.53 -30.14 10.62
CA GLU A 1082 18.00 -30.21 10.56
C GLU A 1082 18.62 -29.02 9.81
N GLY A 1083 17.82 -28.18 9.14
CA GLY A 1083 18.25 -26.89 8.60
C GLY A 1083 19.19 -26.97 7.40
N VAL A 1084 19.04 -28.00 6.57
CA VAL A 1084 19.81 -28.16 5.32
C VAL A 1084 19.03 -27.49 4.17
N ASP A 1085 19.56 -26.39 3.64
CA ASP A 1085 19.01 -25.71 2.45
C ASP A 1085 18.86 -26.69 1.26
N ALA A 1086 17.78 -26.53 0.50
CA ALA A 1086 17.40 -27.35 -0.66
C ALA A 1086 17.33 -26.53 -1.95
#